data_AF-V4BAZ2-F1
#
_entry.id   AF-V4BAZ2-F1
#
_cell.length_a   1.000
_cell.length_b   1.000
_cell.length_c   1.000
_cell.angle_alpha   90.00
_cell.angle_beta   90.00
_cell.angle_gamma   90.00
#
_symmetry.space_group_name_H-M   'P 1'
#
loop_
_entity.id
_entity.type
_entity.pdbx_description
1 polymer ?
#
loop_
_entity_poly.entity_id
_entity_poly.type
_entity_poly.pdbx_seq_one_letter_code
_entity_poly.pdbx_strand_id
1 'polypeptide(L)'
;MTCARMKEFNKKFNTSFQIYNPKNRHFHPRDVHDELDWVFYLHNSHFCLIRRSQKSLGIQEIEDNYEQVWKTCRDDNAVTQVSPLKLNVLSSMSDDALFAWDCETYSEKNSRRAIPYACTLINLEKLRKKLETIKNIFPNINPTDNVPEEFYDKLMNVVELFVVVSTTGSCLKMQKKLTHCPLKTPRGILSFPLSNPYTDEDLQKKWKRQKEIKGNYLQHINFTCSYQHESSSLAAWGNSSNLPANLRKIADADIAKYTQDNWEELRHEWQPYAKRDTLCLGACLIKYNQVTKEVVNQNMSNNLTAPSLSLKGWYYLYHYDKEMVEEEWYETTRMVAKHTEKENVEKVYSHTNPFIRNFIRRSIKGGRVSANRKSFETNKMDEICNVLKEYISQTESNNIIDLFKEYSASTKDKTEVHSRLKKIECTKLMAFDANGLYASAMSDLDSEYPRAESGRPFLPEEEKEFVKLFNKQKFRPRTAILTVWFDYPKNMFFQPIPAKDKITFTNKEGKKETGNKIRFRNGFCHDVLTSVDIQEIVKAGGRIIRISDGIVYEQNFKTSPYRDYILILRDLRNKYKREGNIVGSNCMKLLGNSLYGKSIQKDIFTTRHLWNEATLQANFDSRVKTYEKINDTQYSVETELKKKRLLPKIVNLHD
;
A
#
# COMPACT_ATOMS: atom_id res chain seq x y z
N MET A 1 -3.51 -28.68 30.65
CA MET A 1 -4.09 -30.02 30.92
C MET A 1 -3.74 -30.42 32.35
N THR A 2 -4.69 -30.94 33.13
CA THR A 2 -4.43 -31.49 34.48
C THR A 2 -4.01 -32.96 34.38
N CYS A 3 -3.27 -33.48 35.38
CA CYS A 3 -2.77 -34.88 35.36
C CYS A 3 -3.90 -35.91 35.21
N ALA A 4 -5.08 -35.66 35.80
CA ALA A 4 -6.25 -36.54 35.69
C ALA A 4 -6.79 -36.61 34.25
N ARG A 5 -6.83 -35.48 33.54
CA ARG A 5 -7.31 -35.42 32.14
C ARG A 5 -6.33 -36.03 31.14
N MET A 6 -5.03 -36.02 31.45
CA MET A 6 -4.00 -36.57 30.56
C MET A 6 -4.10 -38.09 30.42
N LYS A 7 -4.42 -38.81 31.50
CA LYS A 7 -4.59 -40.27 31.46
C LYS A 7 -5.77 -40.66 30.58
N GLU A 8 -6.87 -39.92 30.67
CA GLU A 8 -8.07 -40.13 29.87
C GLU A 8 -7.85 -39.75 28.38
N PHE A 9 -7.10 -38.67 28.13
CA PHE A 9 -6.67 -38.27 26.78
C PHE A 9 -5.77 -39.35 26.14
N ASN A 10 -4.75 -39.81 26.85
CA ASN A 10 -3.86 -40.87 26.41
C ASN A 10 -4.64 -42.15 26.09
N LYS A 11 -5.60 -42.53 26.95
CA LYS A 11 -6.49 -43.68 26.72
C LYS A 11 -7.41 -43.50 25.51
N LYS A 12 -8.00 -42.32 25.33
CA LYS A 12 -8.97 -42.04 24.27
C LYS A 12 -8.35 -41.96 22.88
N PHE A 13 -7.12 -41.44 22.79
CA PHE A 13 -6.42 -41.22 21.53
C PHE A 13 -5.25 -42.18 21.31
N ASN A 14 -5.07 -43.17 22.19
CA ASN A 14 -3.98 -44.14 22.16
C ASN A 14 -2.58 -43.48 22.08
N THR A 15 -2.35 -42.47 22.93
CA THR A 15 -1.09 -41.70 23.03
C THR A 15 -0.44 -41.85 24.41
N SER A 16 0.78 -41.35 24.60
CA SER A 16 1.55 -41.49 25.84
C SER A 16 2.16 -40.17 26.35
N PHE A 17 1.45 -39.05 26.17
CA PHE A 17 1.94 -37.74 26.62
C PHE A 17 2.16 -37.69 28.14
N GLN A 18 3.29 -37.11 28.55
CA GLN A 18 3.64 -36.87 29.93
C GLN A 18 3.88 -35.38 30.20
N ILE A 19 3.60 -34.94 31.43
CA ILE A 19 3.93 -33.60 31.92
C ILE A 19 5.22 -33.68 32.72
N TYR A 20 6.24 -32.92 32.30
CA TYR A 20 7.42 -32.69 33.12
C TYR A 20 7.05 -31.77 34.29
N ASN A 21 7.24 -32.24 35.51
CA ASN A 21 7.08 -31.41 36.69
C ASN A 21 8.45 -30.85 37.11
N PRO A 22 8.71 -29.54 36.89
CA PRO A 22 10.02 -28.95 37.15
C PRO A 22 10.40 -28.94 38.64
N LYS A 23 9.43 -29.10 39.57
CA LYS A 23 9.71 -29.11 41.01
C LYS A 23 10.33 -30.42 41.49
N ASN A 24 9.91 -31.55 40.94
CA ASN A 24 10.41 -32.87 41.34
C ASN A 24 11.20 -33.58 40.23
N ARG A 25 11.40 -32.90 39.08
CA ARG A 25 12.12 -33.40 37.90
C ARG A 25 11.61 -34.74 37.36
N HIS A 26 10.36 -35.08 37.65
CA HIS A 26 9.72 -36.31 37.16
C HIS A 26 8.66 -36.02 36.10
N PHE A 27 8.44 -37.00 35.24
CA PHE A 27 7.35 -37.01 34.27
C PHE A 27 6.13 -37.74 34.84
N HIS A 28 4.94 -37.16 34.65
CA HIS A 28 3.67 -37.76 35.05
C HIS A 28 2.78 -38.01 33.81
N PRO A 29 2.11 -39.17 33.68
CA PRO A 29 2.08 -40.32 34.61
C PRO A 29 3.34 -41.19 34.55
N ARG A 30 3.68 -41.84 35.68
CA ARG A 30 4.95 -42.56 35.91
C ARG A 30 5.07 -43.90 35.17
N ASP A 31 3.94 -44.51 34.80
CA ASP A 31 3.93 -45.81 34.13
C ASP A 31 3.76 -45.60 32.62
N VAL A 32 4.87 -45.65 31.89
CA VAL A 32 4.88 -45.90 30.44
C VAL A 32 5.68 -47.18 30.27
N HIS A 33 4.97 -48.31 30.16
CA HIS A 33 5.57 -49.65 30.10
C HIS A 33 6.08 -50.06 28.72
N ASP A 34 5.87 -49.23 27.70
CA ASP A 34 6.23 -49.56 26.31
C ASP A 34 7.39 -48.70 25.83
N GLU A 35 8.42 -49.34 25.27
CA GLU A 35 9.45 -48.65 24.49
C GLU A 35 8.79 -47.86 23.36
N LEU A 36 9.09 -46.57 23.32
CA LEU A 36 8.60 -45.68 22.27
C LEU A 36 9.25 -46.09 20.94
N ASP A 37 8.51 -46.84 20.11
CA ASP A 37 8.90 -47.21 18.73
C ASP A 37 8.87 -46.01 17.76
N TRP A 38 9.24 -44.82 18.24
CA TRP A 38 9.21 -43.58 17.47
C TRP A 38 10.61 -43.27 16.95
N VAL A 39 10.70 -43.01 15.65
CA VAL A 39 11.93 -42.59 14.99
C VAL A 39 11.78 -41.18 14.46
N PHE A 40 12.83 -40.38 14.62
CA PHE A 40 12.96 -39.12 13.90
C PHE A 40 13.20 -39.41 12.43
N TYR A 41 12.25 -39.03 11.58
CA TYR A 41 12.32 -39.18 10.15
C TYR A 41 12.44 -37.81 9.50
N LEU A 42 13.52 -37.60 8.74
CA LEU A 42 13.70 -36.40 7.94
C LEU A 42 12.92 -36.56 6.63
N HIS A 43 11.78 -35.89 6.52
CA HIS A 43 10.96 -35.85 5.31
C HIS A 43 10.95 -34.42 4.77
N ASN A 44 11.38 -34.22 3.53
CA ASN A 44 11.44 -32.90 2.88
C ASN A 44 12.09 -31.81 3.78
N SER A 45 13.25 -32.06 4.37
CA SER A 45 13.96 -31.09 5.25
C SER A 45 13.21 -30.66 6.53
N HIS A 46 12.18 -31.40 6.96
CA HIS A 46 11.53 -31.27 8.27
C HIS A 46 11.64 -32.59 9.04
N PHE A 47 11.97 -32.53 10.34
CA PHE A 47 12.02 -33.71 11.19
C PHE A 47 10.62 -34.03 11.73
N CYS A 48 10.07 -35.16 11.29
CA CYS A 48 8.80 -35.69 11.77
C CYS A 48 9.04 -36.88 12.68
N LEU A 49 8.27 -36.98 13.76
CA LEU A 49 8.30 -38.16 14.63
C LEU A 49 7.28 -39.16 14.10
N ILE A 50 7.75 -40.34 13.66
CA ILE A 50 6.87 -41.40 13.12
C ILE A 50 7.15 -42.73 13.82
N ARG A 51 6.16 -43.61 13.92
CA ARG A 51 6.39 -44.97 14.45
C ARG A 51 7.20 -45.80 13.45
N ARG A 52 8.26 -46.48 13.89
CA ARG A 52 9.14 -47.29 13.03
C ARG A 52 8.36 -48.40 12.32
N SER A 53 7.50 -49.10 13.07
CA SER A 53 6.61 -50.16 12.59
C SER A 53 5.54 -49.67 11.60
N GLN A 54 5.21 -48.37 11.59
CA GLN A 54 4.18 -47.78 10.72
C GLN A 54 4.75 -46.66 9.84
N LYS A 55 6.04 -46.75 9.48
CA LYS A 55 6.73 -45.72 8.71
C LYS A 55 6.00 -45.33 7.43
N SER A 56 5.53 -46.31 6.66
CA SER A 56 4.82 -46.09 5.39
C SER A 56 3.52 -45.30 5.60
N LEU A 57 2.75 -45.70 6.61
CA LEU A 57 1.48 -45.07 6.96
C LEU A 57 1.71 -43.65 7.50
N GLY A 58 2.73 -43.45 8.33
CA GLY A 58 3.10 -42.13 8.85
C GLY A 58 3.61 -41.17 7.78
N ILE A 59 4.34 -41.66 6.77
CA ILE A 59 4.74 -40.86 5.60
C ILE A 59 3.50 -40.48 4.78
N GLN A 60 2.64 -41.45 4.49
CA GLN A 60 1.39 -41.22 3.75
C GLN A 60 0.49 -40.22 4.47
N GLU A 61 0.36 -40.33 5.79
CA GLU A 61 -0.44 -39.40 6.61
C GLU A 61 0.18 -37.99 6.66
N ILE A 62 1.51 -37.89 6.62
CA ILE A 62 2.22 -36.61 6.45
C ILE A 62 1.91 -36.01 5.08
N GLU A 63 1.98 -36.81 4.01
CA GLU A 63 1.73 -36.35 2.63
C GLU A 63 0.26 -35.97 2.38
N ASP A 64 -0.68 -36.70 2.99
CA ASP A 64 -2.13 -36.50 2.82
C ASP A 64 -2.67 -35.33 3.66
N ASN A 65 -2.11 -35.08 4.84
CA ASN A 65 -2.62 -34.09 5.79
C ASN A 65 -1.76 -32.82 5.92
N TYR A 66 -0.49 -32.87 5.55
CA TYR A 66 0.40 -31.71 5.56
C TYR A 66 0.73 -31.32 4.12
N GLU A 67 0.28 -30.14 3.72
CA GLU A 67 0.63 -29.54 2.43
C GLU A 67 2.17 -29.52 2.30
N GLN A 68 2.73 -30.11 1.23
CA GLN A 68 4.17 -30.06 0.95
C GLN A 68 4.63 -28.59 0.92
N VAL A 69 5.21 -28.10 2.01
CA VAL A 69 5.69 -26.71 2.11
C VAL A 69 7.10 -26.53 1.50
N TRP A 70 7.54 -27.45 0.64
CA TRP A 70 8.85 -27.41 -0.01
C TRP A 70 8.69 -27.35 -1.53
N LYS A 71 8.52 -26.16 -2.14
CA LYS A 71 9.44 -25.02 -2.35
C LYS A 71 10.30 -25.07 -3.62
N THR A 72 10.15 -26.06 -4.49
CA THR A 72 10.87 -26.05 -5.78
C THR A 72 9.96 -25.58 -6.92
N CYS A 73 10.45 -24.65 -7.73
CA CYS A 73 9.82 -24.30 -9.01
C CYS A 73 9.80 -25.56 -9.89
N ARG A 74 8.67 -25.86 -10.54
CA ARG A 74 8.49 -27.01 -11.44
C ARG A 74 7.88 -26.53 -12.76
N ASP A 75 8.06 -27.28 -13.85
CA ASP A 75 7.62 -26.84 -15.18
C ASP A 75 6.11 -26.56 -15.23
N ASP A 76 5.33 -27.42 -14.58
CA ASP A 76 3.87 -27.30 -14.49
C ASP A 76 3.44 -26.00 -13.81
N ASN A 77 4.12 -25.57 -12.74
CA ASN A 77 3.74 -24.36 -12.01
C ASN A 77 4.36 -23.07 -12.55
N ALA A 78 5.51 -23.12 -13.24
CA ALA A 78 6.18 -21.95 -13.79
C ALA A 78 5.56 -21.49 -15.12
N VAL A 79 5.26 -22.42 -16.03
CA VAL A 79 4.76 -22.11 -17.38
C VAL A 79 3.23 -22.06 -17.42
N THR A 80 2.52 -22.99 -16.77
CA THR A 80 1.05 -23.10 -16.93
C THR A 80 0.24 -22.16 -16.02
N GLN A 81 0.90 -21.48 -15.07
CA GLN A 81 0.22 -20.60 -14.09
C GLN A 81 0.56 -19.13 -14.29
N VAL A 82 0.55 -18.70 -15.55
CA VAL A 82 0.49 -17.30 -15.94
C VAL A 82 -0.86 -16.96 -16.54
N SER A 83 -1.31 -15.73 -16.36
CA SER A 83 -2.49 -15.21 -17.05
C SER A 83 -2.19 -13.84 -17.65
N PRO A 84 -2.74 -13.53 -18.84
CA PRO A 84 -2.74 -12.15 -19.35
C PRO A 84 -3.31 -11.23 -18.27
N LEU A 85 -2.60 -10.14 -17.98
CA LEU A 85 -3.10 -9.11 -17.09
C LEU A 85 -4.36 -8.52 -17.73
N LYS A 86 -5.47 -8.55 -16.99
CA LYS A 86 -6.74 -7.92 -17.37
C LYS A 86 -7.17 -6.98 -16.26
N LEU A 87 -7.48 -5.74 -16.62
CA LEU A 87 -7.99 -4.74 -15.68
C LEU A 87 -9.37 -4.25 -16.12
N ASN A 88 -10.28 -4.15 -15.16
CA ASN A 88 -11.56 -3.47 -15.38
C ASN A 88 -11.30 -1.96 -15.42
N VAL A 89 -11.36 -1.40 -16.62
CA VAL A 89 -11.33 0.05 -16.83
C VAL A 89 -12.78 0.52 -16.94
N LEU A 90 -13.34 0.99 -15.82
CA LEU A 90 -14.71 1.51 -15.78
C LEU A 90 -14.74 2.96 -16.26
N SER A 91 -15.85 3.37 -16.87
CA SER A 91 -16.13 4.78 -17.15
C SER A 91 -16.11 5.59 -15.85
N SER A 92 -15.61 6.82 -15.91
CA SER A 92 -15.62 7.71 -14.75
C SER A 92 -17.05 8.05 -14.37
N MET A 93 -17.37 8.03 -13.07
CA MET A 93 -18.65 8.56 -12.59
C MET A 93 -18.79 10.04 -12.97
N SER A 94 -20.01 10.49 -13.24
CA SER A 94 -20.30 11.91 -13.45
C SER A 94 -19.87 12.71 -12.22
N ASP A 95 -19.31 13.90 -12.45
CA ASP A 95 -18.90 14.79 -11.36
C ASP A 95 -20.11 15.26 -10.52
N ASP A 96 -21.33 15.22 -11.07
CA ASP A 96 -22.58 15.47 -10.34
C ASP A 96 -22.80 14.49 -9.17
N ALA A 97 -22.25 13.28 -9.27
CA ALA A 97 -22.36 12.25 -8.24
C ALA A 97 -21.21 12.30 -7.22
N LEU A 98 -20.30 13.26 -7.33
CA LEU A 98 -19.12 13.36 -6.47
C LEU A 98 -19.26 14.48 -5.45
N PHE A 99 -18.92 14.16 -4.21
CA PHE A 99 -18.93 15.09 -3.10
C PHE A 99 -17.58 15.06 -2.39
N ALA A 100 -17.03 16.23 -2.10
CA ALA A 100 -15.99 16.36 -1.08
C ALA A 100 -16.66 16.50 0.27
N TRP A 101 -16.07 15.92 1.31
CA TRP A 101 -16.59 16.01 2.66
C TRP A 101 -15.44 16.03 3.66
N ASP A 102 -15.70 16.62 4.82
CA ASP A 102 -14.80 16.62 5.97
C ASP A 102 -15.62 16.51 7.27
N CYS A 103 -14.99 16.07 8.36
CA CYS A 103 -15.62 15.93 9.66
C CYS A 103 -14.83 16.63 10.75
N GLU A 104 -15.53 17.45 11.53
CA GLU A 104 -14.99 17.99 12.77
C GLU A 104 -15.26 17.02 13.92
N THR A 105 -14.24 16.84 14.76
CA THR A 105 -14.26 15.87 15.85
C THR A 105 -13.77 16.49 17.15
N TYR A 106 -14.30 16.05 18.29
CA TYR A 106 -13.69 16.29 19.59
C TYR A 106 -13.04 15.01 20.11
N SER A 107 -12.07 15.13 21.00
CA SER A 107 -11.46 13.97 21.67
C SER A 107 -12.18 13.66 22.98
N GLU A 108 -12.64 12.43 23.14
CA GLU A 108 -13.19 11.98 24.42
C GLU A 108 -12.04 11.76 25.43
N LYS A 109 -12.07 12.53 26.54
CA LYS A 109 -10.99 12.63 27.54
C LYS A 109 -10.45 11.27 28.03
N ASN A 110 -11.33 10.29 28.22
CA ASN A 110 -10.98 8.99 28.82
C ASN A 110 -10.56 7.93 27.79
N SER A 111 -11.01 8.03 26.54
CA SER A 111 -10.81 6.97 25.54
C SER A 111 -9.85 7.38 24.41
N ARG A 112 -9.47 8.67 24.32
CA ARG A 112 -8.74 9.27 23.19
C ARG A 112 -9.41 9.02 21.84
N ARG A 113 -10.72 8.75 21.83
CA ARG A 113 -11.50 8.56 20.59
C ARG A 113 -11.86 9.92 20.00
N ALA A 114 -11.68 10.06 18.70
CA ALA A 114 -12.21 11.19 17.93
C ALA A 114 -13.69 10.91 17.64
N ILE A 115 -14.58 11.77 18.15
CA ILE A 115 -16.02 11.66 17.96
C ILE A 115 -16.47 12.79 17.04
N PRO A 116 -17.06 12.49 15.87
CA PRO A 116 -17.54 13.52 14.96
C PRO A 116 -18.77 14.21 15.55
N TYR A 117 -18.74 15.54 15.58
CA TYR A 117 -19.88 16.38 15.97
C TYR A 117 -20.45 17.17 14.80
N ALA A 118 -19.68 17.32 13.71
CA ALA A 118 -20.15 17.95 12.49
C ALA A 118 -19.54 17.27 11.25
N CYS A 119 -20.27 17.31 10.16
CA CYS A 119 -19.84 16.89 8.83
C CYS A 119 -20.20 17.98 7.84
N THR A 120 -19.22 18.41 7.05
CA THR A 120 -19.41 19.35 5.95
C THR A 120 -19.28 18.60 4.64
N LEU A 121 -20.11 18.94 3.65
CA LEU A 121 -20.03 18.35 2.32
C LEU A 121 -20.30 19.37 1.21
N ILE A 122 -19.69 19.14 0.06
CA ILE A 122 -19.86 19.98 -1.13
C ILE A 122 -19.90 19.12 -2.39
N ASN A 123 -20.93 19.35 -3.21
CA ASN A 123 -21.02 18.75 -4.54
C ASN A 123 -19.95 19.34 -5.48
N LEU A 124 -19.16 18.47 -6.11
CA LEU A 124 -18.01 18.90 -6.92
C LEU A 124 -18.46 19.63 -8.20
N GLU A 125 -19.54 19.21 -8.86
CA GLU A 125 -20.03 19.88 -10.06
C GLU A 125 -20.59 21.28 -9.75
N LYS A 126 -21.38 21.40 -8.68
CA LYS A 126 -21.91 22.69 -8.22
C LYS A 126 -20.79 23.67 -7.86
N LEU A 127 -19.73 23.18 -7.23
CA LEU A 127 -18.53 23.97 -6.95
C LEU A 127 -17.79 24.35 -8.23
N ARG A 128 -17.58 23.41 -9.15
CA ARG A 128 -16.89 23.63 -10.44
C ARG A 128 -17.56 24.76 -11.23
N LYS A 129 -18.88 24.70 -11.42
CA LYS A 129 -19.66 25.73 -12.13
C LYS A 129 -19.47 27.12 -11.53
N LYS A 130 -19.42 27.23 -10.19
CA LYS A 130 -19.18 28.51 -9.50
C LYS A 130 -17.73 29.00 -9.65
N LEU A 131 -16.75 28.11 -9.55
CA LEU A 131 -15.34 28.45 -9.76
C LEU A 131 -15.09 28.89 -11.21
N GLU A 132 -15.71 28.24 -12.20
CA GLU A 132 -15.67 28.64 -13.61
C GLU A 132 -16.31 30.02 -13.81
N THR A 133 -17.47 30.28 -13.20
CA THR A 133 -18.10 31.61 -13.22
C THR A 133 -17.16 32.70 -12.68
N ILE A 134 -16.54 32.45 -11.53
CA ILE A 134 -15.57 33.38 -10.91
C ILE A 134 -14.37 33.60 -11.83
N LYS A 135 -13.83 32.53 -12.43
CA LYS A 135 -12.71 32.63 -13.37
C LYS A 135 -13.06 33.43 -14.62
N ASN A 136 -14.29 33.33 -15.13
CA ASN A 136 -14.74 34.09 -16.29
C ASN A 136 -14.89 35.59 -15.98
N ILE A 137 -15.33 35.93 -14.76
CA ILE A 137 -15.45 37.33 -14.32
C ILE A 137 -14.08 37.91 -13.95
N PHE A 138 -13.21 37.11 -13.32
CA PHE A 138 -11.89 37.49 -12.84
C PHE A 138 -10.79 36.61 -13.45
N PRO A 139 -10.50 36.72 -14.76
CA PRO A 139 -9.57 35.82 -15.45
C PRO A 139 -8.12 35.94 -14.96
N ASN A 140 -7.75 37.10 -14.40
CA ASN A 140 -6.40 37.41 -13.95
C ASN A 140 -6.19 37.29 -12.43
N ILE A 141 -7.10 36.60 -11.72
CA ILE A 141 -6.95 36.40 -10.28
C ILE A 141 -5.72 35.52 -10.00
N ASN A 142 -4.70 36.11 -9.36
CA ASN A 142 -3.50 35.35 -9.03
C ASN A 142 -3.78 34.41 -7.85
N PRO A 143 -3.00 33.33 -7.70
CA PRO A 143 -3.14 32.45 -6.54
C PRO A 143 -2.96 33.17 -5.19
N THR A 144 -2.17 34.25 -5.15
CA THR A 144 -1.98 35.10 -3.97
C THR A 144 -3.17 35.98 -3.65
N ASP A 145 -4.06 36.19 -4.63
CA ASP A 145 -5.18 37.10 -4.50
C ASP A 145 -6.35 36.38 -3.82
N ASN A 146 -7.21 37.17 -3.17
CA ASN A 146 -8.46 36.67 -2.63
C ASN A 146 -9.54 36.72 -3.70
N VAL A 147 -10.38 35.69 -3.75
CA VAL A 147 -11.69 35.80 -4.41
C VAL A 147 -12.46 36.94 -3.73
N PRO A 148 -13.09 37.87 -4.46
CA PRO A 148 -13.85 38.95 -3.84
C PRO A 148 -14.91 38.42 -2.88
N GLU A 149 -15.10 39.11 -1.76
CA GLU A 149 -15.87 38.64 -0.60
C GLU A 149 -17.29 38.18 -0.96
N GLU A 150 -18.00 38.95 -1.80
CA GLU A 150 -19.34 38.59 -2.28
C GLU A 150 -19.39 37.21 -2.99
N PHE A 151 -18.35 36.87 -3.75
CA PHE A 151 -18.25 35.58 -4.43
C PHE A 151 -17.77 34.48 -3.49
N TYR A 152 -16.89 34.82 -2.55
CA TYR A 152 -16.43 33.90 -1.51
C TYR A 152 -17.60 33.45 -0.62
N ASP A 153 -18.46 34.37 -0.18
CA ASP A 153 -19.65 34.04 0.61
C ASP A 153 -20.61 33.13 -0.16
N LYS A 154 -20.79 33.41 -1.47
CA LYS A 154 -21.56 32.53 -2.36
C LYS A 154 -20.97 31.13 -2.50
N LEU A 155 -19.66 30.96 -2.34
CA LEU A 155 -19.00 29.64 -2.31
C LEU A 155 -19.19 28.95 -0.95
N MET A 156 -19.01 29.68 0.15
CA MET A 156 -19.22 29.18 1.51
C MET A 156 -20.67 28.72 1.76
N ASN A 157 -21.63 29.35 1.08
CA ASN A 157 -23.03 28.95 1.10
C ASN A 157 -23.35 27.69 0.30
N VAL A 158 -22.43 27.20 -0.55
CA VAL A 158 -22.59 25.90 -1.23
C VAL A 158 -22.21 24.73 -0.34
N VAL A 159 -21.32 24.96 0.64
CA VAL A 159 -20.94 23.92 1.59
C VAL A 159 -22.09 23.66 2.55
N GLU A 160 -22.62 22.45 2.48
CA GLU A 160 -23.66 21.97 3.37
C GLU A 160 -23.02 21.50 4.68
N LEU A 161 -23.68 21.79 5.80
CA LEU A 161 -23.22 21.44 7.15
C LEU A 161 -24.30 20.59 7.82
N PHE A 162 -23.88 19.42 8.31
CA PHE A 162 -24.70 18.49 9.06
C PHE A 162 -24.13 18.35 10.46
N VAL A 163 -24.94 18.66 11.45
CA VAL A 163 -24.55 18.60 12.85
C VAL A 163 -24.95 17.24 13.42
N VAL A 164 -23.97 16.51 13.94
CA VAL A 164 -24.11 15.14 14.42
C VAL A 164 -24.50 15.18 15.89
N VAL A 165 -25.78 15.43 16.18
CA VAL A 165 -26.30 15.44 17.55
C VAL A 165 -26.36 13.99 18.07
N SER A 166 -25.51 13.65 19.03
CA SER A 166 -25.45 12.32 19.64
C SER A 166 -26.71 11.94 20.46
N THR A 167 -27.57 12.91 20.79
CA THR A 167 -28.75 12.70 21.66
C THR A 167 -30.08 12.50 20.93
N THR A 168 -30.13 12.62 19.61
CA THR A 168 -31.29 12.16 18.80
C THR A 168 -30.79 11.28 17.67
N GLY A 169 -30.89 9.97 17.87
CA GLY A 169 -30.32 8.97 16.97
C GLY A 169 -31.01 8.87 15.60
N SER A 170 -30.86 9.87 14.74
CA SER A 170 -31.46 9.90 13.39
C SER A 170 -30.48 10.19 12.26
N CYS A 171 -29.38 10.94 12.43
CA CYS A 171 -28.51 11.22 11.26
C CYS A 171 -27.49 10.13 10.92
N LEU A 172 -27.06 9.30 11.89
CA LEU A 172 -26.12 8.18 11.66
C LEU A 172 -26.46 6.93 12.49
N LYS A 173 -27.76 6.64 12.73
CA LYS A 173 -28.21 5.28 13.16
C LYS A 173 -28.09 4.25 12.02
N MET A 174 -27.03 4.32 11.22
CA MET A 174 -26.69 3.35 10.18
C MET A 174 -25.93 2.13 10.72
N GLN A 175 -25.62 2.08 12.01
CA GLN A 175 -24.97 0.94 12.67
C GLN A 175 -25.69 -0.41 12.45
N LYS A 176 -27.03 -0.41 12.29
CA LYS A 176 -27.82 -1.63 11.99
C LYS A 176 -27.91 -1.98 10.49
N LYS A 177 -27.44 -1.11 9.58
CA LYS A 177 -27.59 -1.26 8.12
C LYS A 177 -26.25 -1.33 7.38
N LEU A 178 -25.15 -1.54 8.09
CA LEU A 178 -23.84 -1.77 7.47
C LEU A 178 -23.81 -3.16 6.82
N THR A 179 -24.21 -3.23 5.56
CA THR A 179 -24.17 -4.47 4.78
C THR A 179 -22.79 -4.75 4.18
N HIS A 180 -21.86 -3.79 4.22
CA HIS A 180 -20.53 -3.92 3.60
C HIS A 180 -19.39 -3.55 4.57
N CYS A 181 -18.26 -4.24 4.42
CA CYS A 181 -17.08 -4.05 5.27
C CYS A 181 -16.26 -2.82 4.81
N PRO A 182 -15.77 -1.97 5.73
CA PRO A 182 -14.81 -0.94 5.40
C PRO A 182 -13.53 -1.58 4.86
N LEU A 183 -13.05 -1.11 3.71
CA LEU A 183 -11.74 -1.49 3.19
C LEU A 183 -10.68 -0.71 3.97
N LYS A 184 -9.95 -1.38 4.86
CA LYS A 184 -8.90 -0.78 5.72
C LYS A 184 -7.52 -1.33 5.35
N THR A 185 -6.53 -0.45 5.33
CA THR A 185 -5.10 -0.79 5.22
C THR A 185 -4.39 -0.42 6.53
N PRO A 186 -3.11 -0.79 6.73
CA PRO A 186 -2.32 -0.26 7.84
C PRO A 186 -2.23 1.27 7.87
N ARG A 187 -2.51 1.95 6.75
CA ARG A 187 -2.53 3.41 6.62
C ARG A 187 -3.89 4.06 6.89
N GLY A 188 -4.91 3.28 7.27
CA GLY A 188 -6.26 3.79 7.57
C GLY A 188 -7.37 3.19 6.69
N ILE A 189 -8.59 3.72 6.86
CA ILE A 189 -9.75 3.35 6.03
C ILE A 189 -9.55 3.94 4.64
N LEU A 190 -9.60 3.09 3.64
CA LEU A 190 -9.40 3.43 2.24
C LEU A 190 -10.74 3.69 1.55
N SER A 191 -11.75 2.86 1.83
CA SER A 191 -13.12 3.11 1.37
C SER A 191 -14.15 2.46 2.28
N PHE A 192 -15.35 3.03 2.32
CA PHE A 192 -16.47 2.54 3.11
C PHE A 192 -17.77 2.65 2.31
N PRO A 193 -18.37 1.52 1.90
CA PRO A 193 -19.67 1.51 1.23
C PRO A 193 -20.80 1.55 2.25
N LEU A 194 -21.78 2.42 2.02
CA LEU A 194 -23.05 2.44 2.70
C LEU A 194 -24.15 2.09 1.71
N SER A 195 -25.03 1.17 2.10
CA SER A 195 -26.20 0.80 1.32
C SER A 195 -27.44 1.27 2.05
N ASN A 196 -28.21 2.16 1.44
CA ASN A 196 -29.51 2.57 1.93
C ASN A 196 -30.60 1.85 1.11
N PRO A 197 -31.38 0.92 1.70
CA PRO A 197 -32.60 0.47 1.06
C PRO A 197 -33.53 1.67 0.95
N TYR A 198 -34.03 1.96 -0.26
CA TYR A 198 -35.02 3.02 -0.45
C TYR A 198 -36.21 2.71 0.45
N THR A 199 -36.40 3.47 1.52
CA THR A 199 -37.56 3.31 2.42
C THR A 199 -38.76 4.12 1.95
N ASP A 200 -38.58 5.00 0.96
CA ASP A 200 -39.62 5.86 0.42
C ASP A 200 -40.42 5.13 -0.67
N GLU A 201 -41.68 4.82 -0.38
CA GLU A 201 -42.58 4.11 -1.30
C GLU A 201 -42.87 4.90 -2.58
N ASP A 202 -42.93 6.23 -2.52
CA ASP A 202 -43.29 7.06 -3.66
C ASP A 202 -42.16 7.14 -4.69
N LEU A 203 -40.90 7.20 -4.22
CA LEU A 203 -39.72 7.06 -5.07
C LEU A 203 -39.64 5.66 -5.71
N GLN A 204 -39.92 4.61 -4.95
CA GLN A 204 -39.98 3.25 -5.50
C GLN A 204 -41.09 3.12 -6.57
N LYS A 205 -42.28 3.69 -6.32
CA LYS A 205 -43.41 3.69 -7.27
C LYS A 205 -43.11 4.50 -8.53
N LYS A 206 -42.49 5.68 -8.41
CA LYS A 206 -42.07 6.51 -9.56
C LYS A 206 -41.06 5.80 -10.45
N TRP A 207 -40.06 5.14 -9.87
CA TRP A 207 -39.05 4.42 -10.65
C TRP A 207 -39.58 3.13 -11.27
N LYS A 208 -40.43 2.37 -10.56
CA LYS A 208 -41.12 1.19 -11.14
C LYS A 208 -42.00 1.54 -12.35
N ARG A 209 -42.50 2.78 -12.43
CA ARG A 209 -43.28 3.27 -13.57
C ARG A 209 -42.42 3.70 -14.78
N GLN A 210 -41.13 4.00 -14.57
CA GLN A 210 -40.27 4.55 -15.63
C GLN A 210 -39.40 3.49 -16.36
N LYS A 211 -39.24 2.27 -15.82
CA LYS A 211 -38.58 1.13 -16.51
C LYS A 211 -39.09 -0.23 -15.98
N GLU A 212 -39.14 -1.25 -16.83
CA GLU A 212 -39.31 -2.66 -16.43
C GLU A 212 -38.08 -3.13 -15.60
N ILE A 213 -38.11 -2.99 -14.27
CA ILE A 213 -37.00 -3.38 -13.39
C ILE A 213 -37.50 -4.37 -12.33
N LYS A 214 -36.82 -5.54 -12.23
CA LYS A 214 -37.06 -6.57 -11.20
C LYS A 214 -36.01 -6.44 -10.08
N GLY A 215 -36.44 -6.23 -8.83
CA GLY A 215 -35.58 -6.34 -7.62
C GLY A 215 -35.67 -5.17 -6.62
N ASN A 216 -35.04 -5.34 -5.45
CA ASN A 216 -34.88 -4.30 -4.42
C ASN A 216 -33.68 -3.40 -4.78
N TYR A 217 -33.93 -2.12 -5.07
CA TYR A 217 -32.85 -1.16 -5.35
C TYR A 217 -32.25 -0.64 -4.02
N LEU A 218 -30.92 -0.67 -3.90
CA LEU A 218 -30.16 -0.09 -2.79
C LEU A 218 -29.41 1.13 -3.32
N GLN A 219 -29.51 2.28 -2.65
CA GLN A 219 -28.63 3.42 -2.92
C GLN A 219 -27.27 3.11 -2.28
N HIS A 220 -26.22 3.08 -3.09
CA HIS A 220 -24.86 2.89 -2.61
C HIS A 220 -24.12 4.23 -2.52
N ILE A 221 -23.66 4.59 -1.32
CA ILE A 221 -22.79 5.73 -1.07
C ILE A 221 -21.40 5.21 -0.74
N ASN A 222 -20.38 5.63 -1.49
CA ASN A 222 -19.00 5.19 -1.28
C ASN A 222 -18.16 6.33 -0.74
N PHE A 223 -17.71 6.21 0.50
CA PHE A 223 -16.72 7.11 1.08
C PHE A 223 -15.33 6.66 0.65
N THR A 224 -14.50 7.59 0.19
CA THR A 224 -13.12 7.32 -0.25
C THR A 224 -12.18 8.32 0.39
N CYS A 225 -11.01 7.84 0.82
CA CYS A 225 -10.00 8.68 1.46
C CYS A 225 -9.09 9.33 0.41
N SER A 226 -9.18 10.66 0.25
CA SER A 226 -8.34 11.43 -0.69
C SER A 226 -6.84 11.35 -0.39
N TYR A 227 -6.46 11.08 0.87
CA TYR A 227 -5.08 10.87 1.30
C TYR A 227 -4.38 9.69 0.59
N GLN A 228 -5.14 8.76 0.00
CA GLN A 228 -4.60 7.66 -0.80
C GLN A 228 -4.13 8.11 -2.20
N HIS A 229 -4.46 9.34 -2.58
CA HIS A 229 -4.01 9.98 -3.81
C HIS A 229 -3.00 11.08 -3.54
N GLU A 230 -3.28 11.96 -2.60
CA GLU A 230 -2.39 13.05 -2.21
C GLU A 230 -2.11 12.98 -0.71
N SER A 231 -0.88 12.62 -0.35
CA SER A 231 -0.49 12.38 1.04
C SER A 231 0.02 13.62 1.77
N SER A 232 0.04 14.78 1.12
CA SER A 232 0.35 16.05 1.79
C SER A 232 -0.83 16.54 2.63
N SER A 233 -0.57 17.47 3.56
CA SER A 233 -1.65 18.12 4.30
C SER A 233 -2.54 18.93 3.36
N LEU A 234 -3.81 19.15 3.74
CA LEU A 234 -4.73 19.95 2.93
C LEU A 234 -4.19 21.37 2.66
N ALA A 235 -3.50 21.97 3.62
CA ALA A 235 -2.82 23.26 3.45
C ALA A 235 -1.72 23.19 2.37
N ALA A 236 -0.87 22.17 2.41
CA ALA A 236 0.17 21.96 1.41
C ALA A 236 -0.44 21.67 0.02
N TRP A 237 -1.51 20.86 -0.04
CA TRP A 237 -2.21 20.55 -1.28
C TRP A 237 -2.85 21.82 -1.87
N GLY A 238 -3.60 22.59 -1.09
CA GLY A 238 -4.20 23.86 -1.50
C GLY A 238 -3.19 24.87 -2.04
N ASN A 239 -2.03 24.99 -1.38
CA ASN A 239 -0.91 25.80 -1.88
C ASN A 239 -0.37 25.29 -3.21
N SER A 240 -0.07 23.99 -3.31
CA SER A 240 0.44 23.37 -4.54
C SER A 240 -0.57 23.39 -5.70
N SER A 241 -1.86 23.52 -5.36
CA SER A 241 -2.96 23.64 -6.32
C SER A 241 -3.16 25.04 -6.88
N ASN A 242 -2.33 26.03 -6.48
CA ASN A 242 -2.48 27.42 -6.89
C ASN A 242 -3.93 27.90 -6.71
N LEU A 243 -4.52 27.61 -5.54
CA LEU A 243 -5.83 28.14 -5.18
C LEU A 243 -5.69 29.61 -4.74
N PRO A 244 -6.69 30.48 -4.96
CA PRO A 244 -6.78 31.80 -4.31
C PRO A 244 -6.60 31.71 -2.79
N ALA A 245 -6.03 32.73 -2.17
CA ALA A 245 -5.59 32.68 -0.78
C ALA A 245 -6.74 32.37 0.21
N ASN A 246 -7.90 32.98 0.03
CA ASN A 246 -9.10 32.71 0.86
C ASN A 246 -9.77 31.36 0.60
N LEU A 247 -9.42 30.63 -0.47
CA LEU A 247 -9.87 29.25 -0.71
C LEU A 247 -8.95 28.19 -0.10
N ARG A 248 -7.75 28.56 0.33
CA ARG A 248 -6.80 27.64 0.99
C ARG A 248 -7.16 27.45 2.44
N LYS A 249 -6.89 26.27 2.99
CA LYS A 249 -6.89 26.03 4.44
C LYS A 249 -6.01 27.06 5.18
N ILE A 250 -6.51 27.58 6.30
CA ILE A 250 -5.78 28.47 7.23
C ILE A 250 -5.12 27.67 8.36
N ALA A 251 -4.48 28.38 9.30
CA ALA A 251 -3.95 27.81 10.53
C ALA A 251 -4.92 26.78 11.14
N ASP A 252 -4.37 25.65 11.58
CA ASP A 252 -5.16 24.58 12.16
C ASP A 252 -5.96 25.12 13.35
N ALA A 253 -7.26 24.82 13.40
CA ALA A 253 -8.05 25.09 14.58
C ALA A 253 -7.47 24.26 15.75
N ASP A 254 -7.43 24.83 16.95
CA ASP A 254 -7.06 24.05 18.14
C ASP A 254 -8.20 23.08 18.46
N ILE A 255 -8.14 21.87 17.88
CA ILE A 255 -9.16 20.84 18.03
C ILE A 255 -9.32 20.45 19.51
N ALA A 256 -8.28 20.62 20.34
CA ALA A 256 -8.36 20.32 21.77
C ALA A 256 -9.26 21.31 22.55
N LYS A 257 -9.56 22.48 21.96
CA LYS A 257 -10.51 23.47 22.51
C LYS A 257 -11.94 22.94 22.52
N TYR A 258 -12.30 22.10 21.55
CA TYR A 258 -13.65 21.58 21.40
C TYR A 258 -13.80 20.27 22.18
N THR A 259 -14.84 20.22 22.99
CA THR A 259 -15.23 19.11 23.85
C THR A 259 -16.69 18.77 23.59
N GLN A 260 -17.16 17.64 24.12
CA GLN A 260 -18.56 17.23 24.01
C GLN A 260 -19.54 18.30 24.48
N ASP A 261 -19.17 19.12 25.47
CA ASP A 261 -20.08 20.04 26.15
C ASP A 261 -20.09 21.44 25.51
N ASN A 262 -18.99 21.87 24.87
CA ASN A 262 -18.82 23.26 24.41
C ASN A 262 -18.76 23.42 22.89
N TRP A 263 -18.70 22.33 22.10
CA TRP A 263 -18.53 22.45 20.65
C TRP A 263 -19.69 23.22 20.00
N GLU A 264 -20.92 23.07 20.47
CA GLU A 264 -22.09 23.76 19.90
C GLU A 264 -22.04 25.27 20.16
N GLU A 265 -21.67 25.69 21.38
CA GLU A 265 -21.54 27.12 21.74
C GLU A 265 -20.42 27.80 20.93
N LEU A 266 -19.35 27.07 20.67
CA LEU A 266 -18.21 27.52 19.88
C LEU A 266 -18.42 27.36 18.36
N ARG A 267 -19.66 27.10 17.89
CA ARG A 267 -19.97 26.94 16.47
C ARG A 267 -19.51 28.10 15.61
N HIS A 268 -19.69 29.32 16.08
CA HIS A 268 -19.28 30.52 15.36
C HIS A 268 -17.76 30.55 15.05
N GLU A 269 -16.94 29.82 15.82
CA GLU A 269 -15.50 29.71 15.60
C GLU A 269 -15.13 28.59 14.63
N TRP A 270 -15.63 27.36 14.85
CA TRP A 270 -15.22 26.20 14.04
C TRP A 270 -15.98 26.06 12.71
N GLN A 271 -17.22 26.55 12.62
CA GLN A 271 -18.03 26.38 11.41
C GLN A 271 -17.41 27.03 10.17
N PRO A 272 -16.91 28.29 10.22
CA PRO A 272 -16.22 28.88 9.08
C PRO A 272 -14.98 28.09 8.66
N TYR A 273 -14.22 27.58 9.63
CA TYR A 273 -13.03 26.75 9.39
C TYR A 273 -13.40 25.44 8.68
N ALA A 274 -14.37 24.68 9.21
CA ALA A 274 -14.81 23.41 8.64
C ALA A 274 -15.31 23.56 7.19
N LYS A 275 -16.12 24.60 6.95
CA LYS A 275 -16.61 24.92 5.61
C LYS A 275 -15.47 25.26 4.66
N ARG A 276 -14.49 26.04 5.11
CA ARG A 276 -13.34 26.43 4.31
C ARG A 276 -12.45 25.24 3.97
N ASP A 277 -12.24 24.32 4.90
CA ASP A 277 -11.48 23.10 4.65
C ASP A 277 -12.16 22.21 3.61
N THR A 278 -13.47 22.01 3.73
CA THR A 278 -14.25 21.26 2.73
C THR A 278 -14.24 21.94 1.35
N LEU A 279 -14.32 23.28 1.32
CA LEU A 279 -14.22 24.05 0.09
C LEU A 279 -12.82 23.92 -0.55
N CYS A 280 -11.75 24.01 0.25
CA CYS A 280 -10.37 23.83 -0.19
C CYS A 280 -10.18 22.42 -0.78
N LEU A 281 -10.65 21.39 -0.08
CA LEU A 281 -10.60 20.01 -0.51
C LEU A 281 -11.35 19.82 -1.83
N GLY A 282 -12.57 20.33 -1.94
CA GLY A 282 -13.37 20.29 -3.16
C GLY A 282 -12.66 20.92 -4.36
N ALA A 283 -12.07 22.11 -4.18
CA ALA A 283 -11.33 22.80 -5.23
C ALA A 283 -10.06 22.05 -5.67
N CYS A 284 -9.30 21.49 -4.72
CA CYS A 284 -8.16 20.62 -5.01
C CYS A 284 -8.58 19.37 -5.80
N LEU A 285 -9.66 18.73 -5.40
CA LEU A 285 -10.19 17.52 -6.06
C LEU A 285 -10.65 17.79 -7.49
N ILE A 286 -11.32 18.92 -7.74
CA ILE A 286 -11.74 19.31 -9.11
C ILE A 286 -10.51 19.44 -10.01
N LYS A 287 -9.49 20.22 -9.59
CA LYS A 287 -8.27 20.40 -10.38
C LYS A 287 -7.53 19.07 -10.60
N TYR A 288 -7.42 18.24 -9.57
CA TYR A 288 -6.80 16.92 -9.66
C TYR A 288 -7.54 16.02 -10.66
N ASN A 289 -8.86 15.88 -10.49
CA ASN A 289 -9.70 15.03 -11.32
C ASN A 289 -9.70 15.48 -12.78
N GLN A 290 -9.70 16.79 -13.04
CA GLN A 290 -9.61 17.34 -14.39
C GLN A 290 -8.31 16.90 -15.08
N VAL A 291 -7.16 17.11 -14.42
CA VAL A 291 -5.84 16.73 -14.97
C VAL A 291 -5.76 15.21 -15.20
N THR A 292 -6.21 14.39 -14.25
CA THR A 292 -6.10 12.94 -14.41
C THR A 292 -7.08 12.40 -15.46
N LYS A 293 -8.29 12.95 -15.58
CA LYS A 293 -9.24 12.62 -16.65
C LYS A 293 -8.65 12.94 -18.02
N GLU A 294 -8.02 14.10 -18.18
CA GLU A 294 -7.41 14.51 -19.45
C GLU A 294 -6.31 13.52 -19.89
N VAL A 295 -5.40 13.18 -18.97
CA VAL A 295 -4.20 12.39 -19.28
C VAL A 295 -4.44 10.89 -19.32
N VAL A 296 -5.18 10.33 -18.36
CA VAL A 296 -5.34 8.87 -18.19
C VAL A 296 -6.79 8.40 -18.28
N ASN A 297 -7.72 9.27 -18.61
CA ASN A 297 -9.17 8.97 -18.74
C ASN A 297 -9.76 8.31 -17.49
N GLN A 298 -9.20 8.63 -16.32
CA GLN A 298 -9.52 8.04 -15.03
C GLN A 298 -9.27 9.09 -13.93
N ASN A 299 -9.89 8.94 -12.77
CA ASN A 299 -9.66 9.85 -11.65
C ASN A 299 -9.91 9.16 -10.29
N MET A 300 -10.07 9.96 -9.23
CA MET A 300 -10.30 9.43 -7.88
C MET A 300 -11.68 8.76 -7.71
N SER A 301 -12.66 9.03 -8.58
CA SER A 301 -13.99 8.43 -8.45
C SER A 301 -14.02 6.95 -8.82
N ASN A 302 -13.16 6.52 -9.74
CA ASN A 302 -13.08 5.12 -10.20
C ASN A 302 -11.77 4.42 -9.80
N ASN A 303 -10.92 5.09 -9.01
CA ASN A 303 -9.68 4.54 -8.47
C ASN A 303 -9.52 4.95 -7.01
N LEU A 304 -9.30 3.95 -6.15
CA LEU A 304 -9.18 4.16 -4.71
C LEU A 304 -7.81 4.67 -4.25
N THR A 305 -6.79 4.58 -5.11
CA THR A 305 -5.41 4.98 -4.78
C THR A 305 -4.73 5.54 -6.03
N ALA A 306 -3.81 6.49 -5.87
CA ALA A 306 -2.99 7.00 -6.99
C ALA A 306 -2.20 5.91 -7.74
N PRO A 307 -1.62 4.89 -7.06
CA PRO A 307 -1.02 3.77 -7.77
C PRO A 307 -2.00 2.96 -8.62
N SER A 308 -3.23 2.72 -8.15
CA SER A 308 -4.26 2.06 -8.98
C SER A 308 -4.65 2.90 -10.19
N LEU A 309 -4.78 4.22 -9.99
CA LEU A 309 -5.04 5.18 -11.07
C LEU A 309 -3.94 5.13 -12.13
N SER A 310 -2.67 5.12 -11.72
CA SER A 310 -1.54 5.02 -12.65
C SER A 310 -1.49 3.67 -13.37
N LEU A 311 -1.73 2.55 -12.66
CA LEU A 311 -1.77 1.23 -13.26
C LEU A 311 -2.87 1.11 -14.33
N LYS A 312 -4.09 1.59 -14.03
CA LYS A 312 -5.18 1.60 -15.01
C LYS A 312 -4.88 2.54 -16.17
N GLY A 313 -4.29 3.72 -15.89
CA GLY A 313 -3.88 4.67 -16.92
C GLY A 313 -2.84 4.07 -17.88
N TRP A 314 -1.83 3.38 -17.35
CA TRP A 314 -0.86 2.64 -18.16
C TRP A 314 -1.56 1.54 -18.96
N TYR A 315 -2.35 0.69 -18.31
CA TYR A 315 -3.03 -0.43 -18.97
C TYR A 315 -3.91 0.06 -20.11
N TYR A 316 -4.65 1.13 -19.88
CA TYR A 316 -5.49 1.77 -20.87
C TYR A 316 -4.68 2.28 -22.06
N LEU A 317 -3.63 3.08 -21.82
CA LEU A 317 -2.75 3.58 -22.88
C LEU A 317 -2.06 2.45 -23.66
N TYR A 318 -1.69 1.37 -22.97
CA TYR A 318 -0.95 0.26 -23.57
C TYR A 318 -1.83 -0.59 -24.48
N HIS A 319 -3.09 -0.83 -24.11
CA HIS A 319 -3.98 -1.75 -24.83
C HIS A 319 -5.01 -1.07 -25.74
N TYR A 320 -5.30 0.21 -25.55
CA TYR A 320 -6.36 0.90 -26.28
C TYR A 320 -5.87 2.15 -26.99
N ASP A 321 -6.43 2.40 -28.17
CA ASP A 321 -6.37 3.71 -28.81
C ASP A 321 -7.48 4.61 -28.25
N LYS A 322 -7.19 5.92 -28.18
CA LYS A 322 -8.12 6.93 -27.69
C LYS A 322 -8.67 7.70 -28.89
N GLU A 323 -9.95 7.44 -29.20
CA GLU A 323 -10.71 8.26 -30.15
C GLU A 323 -11.80 9.02 -29.39
N MET A 324 -12.08 10.26 -29.78
CA MET A 324 -13.21 11.00 -29.25
C MET A 324 -14.37 10.83 -30.23
N VAL A 325 -15.49 10.29 -29.77
CA VAL A 325 -16.71 10.11 -30.57
C VAL A 325 -17.86 10.89 -29.94
N GLU A 326 -18.79 11.33 -30.78
CA GLU A 326 -20.05 11.91 -30.31
C GLU A 326 -20.97 10.80 -29.81
N GLU A 327 -21.47 10.93 -28.58
CA GLU A 327 -22.49 10.06 -28.01
C GLU A 327 -23.70 10.90 -27.60
N GLU A 328 -24.90 10.51 -28.03
CA GLU A 328 -26.15 11.10 -27.57
C GLU A 328 -26.45 10.67 -26.12
N TRP A 329 -26.62 11.64 -25.22
CA TRP A 329 -26.99 11.41 -23.83
C TRP A 329 -28.19 12.28 -23.48
N TYR A 330 -29.36 11.63 -23.40
CA TYR A 330 -30.67 12.30 -23.31
C TYR A 330 -30.89 13.29 -24.48
N GLU A 331 -30.98 14.59 -24.19
CA GLU A 331 -31.23 15.68 -25.16
C GLU A 331 -29.94 16.42 -25.56
N THR A 332 -28.76 15.91 -25.18
CA THR A 332 -27.48 16.55 -25.46
C THR A 332 -26.48 15.60 -26.11
N THR A 333 -25.70 16.09 -27.06
CA THR A 333 -24.54 15.39 -27.63
C THR A 333 -23.32 15.68 -26.78
N ARG A 334 -22.61 14.63 -26.33
CA ARG A 334 -21.35 14.76 -25.60
C ARG A 334 -20.23 14.04 -26.33
N MET A 335 -19.04 14.63 -26.34
CA MET A 335 -17.84 13.91 -26.79
C MET A 335 -17.42 12.92 -25.72
N VAL A 336 -17.37 11.64 -26.06
CA VAL A 336 -16.95 10.55 -25.18
C VAL A 336 -15.75 9.86 -25.80
N ALA A 337 -14.79 9.47 -24.98
CA ALA A 337 -13.67 8.68 -25.46
C ALA A 337 -14.18 7.26 -25.80
N LYS A 338 -14.11 6.87 -27.08
CA LYS A 338 -14.28 5.49 -27.52
C LYS A 338 -12.92 4.79 -27.52
N HIS A 339 -12.96 3.52 -27.22
CA HIS A 339 -11.77 2.71 -26.96
C HIS A 339 -11.79 1.54 -27.92
N THR A 340 -10.85 1.55 -28.85
CA THR A 340 -10.57 0.43 -29.74
C THR A 340 -9.35 -0.30 -29.20
N GLU A 341 -9.42 -1.63 -29.08
CA GLU A 341 -8.25 -2.41 -28.71
C GLU A 341 -7.22 -2.29 -29.82
N LYS A 342 -5.99 -1.95 -29.44
CA LYS A 342 -4.87 -1.87 -30.37
C LYS A 342 -4.61 -3.26 -30.95
N GLU A 343 -4.49 -3.32 -32.27
CA GLU A 343 -4.10 -4.55 -32.95
C GLU A 343 -2.62 -4.87 -32.67
N ASN A 344 -2.31 -6.16 -32.52
CA ASN A 344 -0.94 -6.68 -32.38
C ASN A 344 -0.12 -6.18 -31.17
N VAL A 345 -0.76 -5.71 -30.09
CA VAL A 345 -0.06 -5.38 -28.84
C VAL A 345 0.40 -6.64 -28.12
N GLU A 346 1.67 -6.66 -27.73
CA GLU A 346 2.23 -7.74 -26.91
C GLU A 346 1.52 -7.82 -25.56
N LYS A 347 1.01 -9.00 -25.20
CA LYS A 347 0.31 -9.18 -23.94
C LYS A 347 1.28 -9.19 -22.77
N VAL A 348 0.90 -8.51 -21.69
CA VAL A 348 1.64 -8.56 -20.42
C VAL A 348 1.04 -9.65 -19.54
N TYR A 349 1.85 -10.64 -19.17
CA TYR A 349 1.42 -11.76 -18.32
C TYR A 349 1.82 -11.56 -16.87
N SER A 350 1.06 -12.17 -15.97
CA SER A 350 1.34 -12.18 -14.53
C SER A 350 1.27 -13.60 -13.98
N HIS A 351 2.20 -13.91 -13.07
CA HIS A 351 2.19 -15.17 -12.32
C HIS A 351 0.97 -15.23 -11.40
N THR A 352 0.17 -16.28 -11.52
CA THR A 352 -1.04 -16.51 -10.73
C THR A 352 -0.81 -17.46 -9.57
N ASN A 353 0.22 -18.30 -9.65
CA ASN A 353 0.59 -19.22 -8.57
C ASN A 353 1.11 -18.47 -7.33
N PRO A 354 0.48 -18.61 -6.14
CA PRO A 354 0.93 -17.94 -4.91
C PRO A 354 2.36 -18.30 -4.47
N PHE A 355 2.82 -19.52 -4.74
CA PHE A 355 4.19 -19.95 -4.42
C PHE A 355 5.21 -19.27 -5.31
N ILE A 356 4.98 -19.22 -6.62
CA ILE A 356 5.85 -18.50 -7.56
C ILE A 356 5.91 -17.01 -7.20
N ARG A 357 4.75 -16.40 -6.92
CA ARG A 357 4.68 -15.00 -6.46
C ARG A 357 5.46 -14.80 -5.16
N ASN A 358 5.36 -15.72 -4.20
CA ASN A 358 6.13 -15.68 -2.95
C ASN A 358 7.65 -15.80 -3.23
N PHE A 359 8.05 -16.73 -4.10
CA PHE A 359 9.44 -16.94 -4.49
C PHE A 359 10.04 -15.68 -5.14
N ILE A 360 9.37 -15.14 -6.15
CA ILE A 360 9.72 -13.85 -6.79
C ILE A 360 9.78 -12.75 -5.72
N ARG A 361 8.86 -12.73 -4.75
CA ARG A 361 8.84 -11.69 -3.72
C ARG A 361 10.08 -11.68 -2.83
N ARG A 362 10.78 -12.82 -2.68
CA ARG A 362 12.03 -12.93 -1.90
C ARG A 362 13.19 -12.18 -2.58
N SER A 363 13.16 -12.03 -3.90
CA SER A 363 14.16 -11.24 -4.63
C SER A 363 13.88 -9.74 -4.61
N ILE A 364 12.63 -9.32 -4.41
CA ILE A 364 12.26 -7.89 -4.40
C ILE A 364 12.86 -7.19 -3.17
N LYS A 365 13.90 -6.37 -3.41
CA LYS A 365 14.54 -5.50 -2.40
C LYS A 365 14.00 -4.06 -2.50
N GLY A 366 14.25 -3.27 -1.45
CA GLY A 366 13.89 -1.84 -1.43
C GLY A 366 15.02 -0.96 -1.97
N GLY A 367 14.87 0.36 -1.86
CA GLY A 367 15.94 1.32 -2.18
C GLY A 367 17.23 1.01 -1.40
N ARG A 368 18.37 1.24 -2.06
CA ARG A 368 19.70 1.10 -1.47
C ARG A 368 19.93 2.29 -0.53
N VAL A 369 20.19 2.00 0.75
CA VAL A 369 20.54 3.01 1.75
C VAL A 369 21.78 2.51 2.46
N SER A 370 22.88 3.25 2.31
CA SER A 370 24.14 3.01 3.00
C SER A 370 24.68 4.32 3.54
N ALA A 371 25.38 4.23 4.67
CA ALA A 371 26.10 5.35 5.27
C ALA A 371 27.52 4.86 5.57
N ASN A 372 28.52 5.55 5.04
CA ASN A 372 29.91 5.23 5.35
C ASN A 372 30.21 5.71 6.78
N ARG A 373 30.79 4.84 7.61
CA ARG A 373 31.20 5.17 8.98
C ARG A 373 32.51 5.94 9.05
N LYS A 374 33.28 6.02 7.95
CA LYS A 374 34.39 6.96 7.85
C LYS A 374 33.78 8.37 7.84
N SER A 375 33.64 8.95 9.02
CA SER A 375 33.40 10.37 9.19
C SER A 375 34.63 11.10 8.64
N PHE A 376 34.40 12.12 7.82
CA PHE A 376 35.43 13.13 7.63
C PHE A 376 35.49 13.92 8.94
N GLU A 377 36.65 13.94 9.58
CA GLU A 377 36.87 14.84 10.70
C GLU A 377 36.85 16.27 10.15
N THR A 378 35.80 17.00 10.54
CA THR A 378 35.66 18.41 10.25
C THR A 378 35.01 19.07 11.46
N ASN A 379 35.53 20.23 11.83
CA ASN A 379 34.93 21.13 12.80
C ASN A 379 33.50 21.56 12.41
N LYS A 380 33.10 21.40 11.13
CA LYS A 380 31.72 21.63 10.69
C LYS A 380 30.72 20.65 11.32
N MET A 381 31.15 19.45 11.67
CA MET A 381 30.29 18.49 12.37
C MET A 381 29.95 18.99 13.78
N ASP A 382 30.91 19.61 14.45
CA ASP A 382 30.71 20.22 15.77
C ASP A 382 29.79 21.45 15.67
N GLU A 383 29.92 22.27 14.62
CA GLU A 383 28.99 23.37 14.33
C GLU A 383 27.54 22.87 14.18
N ILE A 384 27.32 21.80 13.40
CA ILE A 384 25.99 21.18 13.26
C ILE A 384 25.49 20.66 14.61
N CYS A 385 26.33 19.94 15.35
CA CYS A 385 25.96 19.40 16.66
C CYS A 385 25.61 20.52 17.66
N ASN A 386 26.33 21.64 17.64
CA ASN A 386 26.07 22.79 18.52
C ASN A 386 24.72 23.45 18.18
N VAL A 387 24.42 23.67 16.89
CA VAL A 387 23.12 24.19 16.45
C VAL A 387 21.97 23.27 16.91
N LEU A 388 22.15 21.94 16.81
CA LEU A 388 21.14 20.98 17.27
C LEU A 388 21.02 20.96 18.80
N LYS A 389 22.13 21.03 19.54
CA LYS A 389 22.15 21.04 21.02
C LYS A 389 21.46 22.27 21.59
N GLU A 390 21.75 23.45 21.05
CA GLU A 390 21.09 24.70 21.46
C GLU A 390 19.56 24.61 21.32
N TYR A 391 19.10 23.92 20.28
CA TYR A 391 17.67 23.72 20.03
C TYR A 391 17.00 22.70 20.96
N ILE A 392 17.70 21.60 21.25
CA ILE A 392 17.18 20.47 22.04
C ILE A 392 17.23 20.77 23.54
N SER A 393 18.18 21.59 24.00
CA SER A 393 18.28 22.16 25.37
C SER A 393 18.38 21.17 26.55
N GLN A 394 18.32 19.84 26.34
CA GLN A 394 18.24 18.84 27.44
C GLN A 394 19.09 17.58 27.27
N THR A 395 20.04 17.53 26.34
CA THR A 395 20.77 16.29 26.03
C THR A 395 22.27 16.43 26.29
N GLU A 396 22.83 15.57 27.15
CA GLU A 396 24.28 15.44 27.35
C GLU A 396 24.97 14.66 26.22
N SER A 397 24.19 14.16 25.24
CA SER A 397 24.74 13.34 24.16
C SER A 397 25.53 14.19 23.16
N ASN A 398 26.82 13.87 23.02
CA ASN A 398 27.68 14.39 21.96
C ASN A 398 27.54 13.61 20.64
N ASN A 399 26.70 12.56 20.60
CA ASN A 399 26.52 11.74 19.40
C ASN A 399 25.49 12.37 18.46
N ILE A 400 25.91 12.73 17.24
CA ILE A 400 25.03 13.32 16.22
C ILE A 400 23.80 12.47 15.92
N ILE A 401 23.90 11.13 15.96
CA ILE A 401 22.75 10.27 15.67
C ILE A 401 21.64 10.46 16.71
N ASP A 402 22.02 10.64 17.98
CA ASP A 402 21.07 10.84 19.06
C ASP A 402 20.50 12.25 19.03
N LEU A 403 21.35 13.26 18.81
CA LEU A 403 20.91 14.66 18.57
C LEU A 403 19.91 14.74 17.41
N PHE A 404 20.19 14.08 16.28
CA PHE A 404 19.34 14.14 15.10
C PHE A 404 18.01 13.42 15.30
N LYS A 405 17.99 12.31 16.05
CA LYS A 405 16.73 11.62 16.40
C LYS A 405 15.83 12.50 17.26
N GLU A 406 16.42 13.16 18.26
CA GLU A 406 15.69 14.02 19.18
C GLU A 406 15.20 15.29 18.47
N TYR A 407 16.05 15.91 17.65
CA TYR A 407 15.64 16.97 16.73
C TYR A 407 14.49 16.55 15.80
N SER A 408 14.57 15.35 15.22
CA SER A 408 13.55 14.84 14.30
C SER A 408 12.21 14.61 15.02
N ALA A 409 12.24 14.11 16.25
CA ALA A 409 11.05 13.88 17.07
C ALA A 409 10.46 15.15 17.70
N SER A 410 11.24 16.23 17.81
CA SER A 410 10.79 17.51 18.37
C SER A 410 9.64 18.12 17.56
N THR A 411 8.65 18.65 18.27
CA THR A 411 7.49 19.40 17.74
C THR A 411 7.71 20.91 17.72
N LYS A 412 8.84 21.41 18.24
CA LYS A 412 9.19 22.85 18.20
C LYS A 412 9.35 23.32 16.74
N ASP A 413 9.24 24.63 16.50
CA ASP A 413 9.50 25.20 15.17
C ASP A 413 10.96 24.94 14.75
N LYS A 414 11.18 24.47 13.53
CA LYS A 414 12.49 24.08 12.99
C LYS A 414 13.06 25.12 12.03
N THR A 415 12.32 26.19 11.76
CA THR A 415 12.64 27.17 10.72
C THR A 415 13.99 27.87 10.98
N GLU A 416 14.22 28.29 12.22
CA GLU A 416 15.49 28.92 12.62
C GLU A 416 16.68 27.96 12.50
N VAL A 417 16.52 26.73 12.99
CA VAL A 417 17.54 25.67 12.89
C VAL A 417 17.87 25.39 11.42
N HIS A 418 16.86 25.23 10.55
CA HIS A 418 17.09 25.04 9.12
C HIS A 418 17.82 26.22 8.48
N SER A 419 17.49 27.46 8.84
CA SER A 419 18.18 28.65 8.36
C SER A 419 19.64 28.66 8.77
N ARG A 420 19.94 28.33 10.03
CA ARG A 420 21.30 28.25 10.56
C ARG A 420 22.11 27.12 9.91
N LEU A 421 21.53 25.93 9.79
CA LEU A 421 22.17 24.78 9.13
C LEU A 421 22.47 25.08 7.65
N LYS A 422 21.60 25.80 6.94
CA LYS A 422 21.84 26.24 5.55
C LYS A 422 23.00 27.22 5.39
N LYS A 423 23.32 28.00 6.43
CA LYS A 423 24.41 28.97 6.44
C LYS A 423 25.77 28.34 6.75
N ILE A 424 25.80 27.09 7.23
CA ILE A 424 27.05 26.36 7.43
C ILE A 424 27.62 26.03 6.05
N GLU A 425 28.60 26.82 5.60
CA GLU A 425 29.32 26.59 4.35
C GLU A 425 30.06 25.25 4.39
N CYS A 426 29.39 24.22 3.88
CA CYS A 426 29.99 22.93 3.61
C CYS A 426 30.61 22.96 2.21
N THR A 427 31.74 23.66 2.06
CA THR A 427 32.38 23.99 0.75
C THR A 427 32.79 22.80 -0.12
N LYS A 428 32.60 21.56 0.32
CA LYS A 428 33.01 20.33 -0.41
C LYS A 428 31.93 19.24 -0.52
N LEU A 429 30.69 19.51 -0.09
CA LEU A 429 29.61 18.51 -0.14
C LEU A 429 28.70 18.77 -1.34
N MET A 430 28.51 17.75 -2.17
CA MET A 430 27.54 17.73 -3.26
C MET A 430 26.52 16.64 -3.00
N ALA A 431 25.24 16.97 -3.17
CA ALA A 431 24.15 15.99 -3.17
C ALA A 431 23.66 15.81 -4.60
N PHE A 432 23.76 14.60 -5.11
CA PHE A 432 23.17 14.21 -6.39
C PHE A 432 21.86 13.47 -6.09
N ASP A 433 20.76 13.98 -6.63
CA ASP A 433 19.47 13.30 -6.58
C ASP A 433 19.04 12.91 -7.99
N ALA A 434 18.60 11.67 -8.15
CA ALA A 434 18.17 11.15 -9.43
C ALA A 434 16.75 11.62 -9.73
N ASN A 435 16.57 12.25 -10.90
CA ASN A 435 15.26 12.76 -11.33
C ASN A 435 14.28 11.63 -11.64
N GLY A 436 13.51 11.19 -10.63
CA GLY A 436 12.51 10.15 -10.79
C GLY A 436 13.12 8.77 -11.01
N LEU A 437 14.10 8.39 -10.19
CA LEU A 437 14.91 7.16 -10.30
C LEU A 437 14.14 5.92 -10.81
N TYR A 438 13.04 5.56 -10.16
CA TYR A 438 12.26 4.39 -10.53
C TYR A 438 11.55 4.55 -11.88
N ALA A 439 10.96 5.72 -12.14
CA ALA A 439 10.34 6.00 -13.42
C ALA A 439 11.39 5.97 -14.54
N SER A 440 12.57 6.56 -14.33
CA SER A 440 13.67 6.49 -15.29
C SER A 440 14.03 5.04 -15.65
N ALA A 441 14.19 4.16 -14.65
CA ALA A 441 14.44 2.73 -14.86
C ALA A 441 13.27 1.99 -15.57
N MET A 442 12.04 2.51 -15.50
CA MET A 442 10.90 1.98 -16.25
C MET A 442 10.87 2.41 -17.71
N SER A 443 11.60 3.46 -18.07
CA SER A 443 11.71 3.95 -19.46
C SER A 443 13.05 3.68 -20.13
N ASP A 444 14.01 3.18 -19.36
CA ASP A 444 15.38 2.94 -19.79
C ASP A 444 15.46 1.75 -20.76
N LEU A 445 16.29 1.88 -21.80
CA LEU A 445 16.42 0.89 -22.87
C LEU A 445 17.22 -0.35 -22.43
N ASP A 446 18.08 -0.21 -21.44
CA ASP A 446 18.93 -1.29 -20.92
C ASP A 446 18.24 -2.06 -19.78
N SER A 447 17.03 -1.64 -19.39
CA SER A 447 16.26 -2.29 -18.33
C SER A 447 15.59 -3.56 -18.84
N GLU A 448 15.87 -4.67 -18.16
CA GLU A 448 15.43 -6.00 -18.55
C GLU A 448 14.06 -6.34 -17.93
N TYR A 449 13.05 -6.58 -18.78
CA TYR A 449 11.70 -6.97 -18.36
C TYR A 449 11.42 -8.41 -18.84
N PRO A 450 11.37 -9.41 -17.94
CA PRO A 450 11.12 -10.80 -18.33
C PRO A 450 9.68 -11.01 -18.82
N ARG A 451 9.53 -11.88 -19.83
CA ARG A 451 8.22 -12.41 -20.26
C ARG A 451 7.82 -13.56 -19.34
N ALA A 452 6.77 -13.38 -18.56
CA ALA A 452 6.37 -14.36 -17.54
C ALA A 452 6.04 -15.72 -18.16
N GLU A 453 5.44 -15.73 -19.36
CA GLU A 453 5.10 -16.91 -20.16
C GLU A 453 6.31 -17.67 -20.73
N SER A 454 7.49 -17.05 -20.74
CA SER A 454 8.76 -17.72 -21.08
C SER A 454 9.48 -18.30 -19.86
N GLY A 455 8.88 -18.19 -18.68
CA GLY A 455 9.46 -18.61 -17.42
C GLY A 455 9.41 -20.12 -17.24
N ARG A 456 10.57 -20.73 -16.97
CA ARG A 456 10.70 -22.14 -16.60
C ARG A 456 11.51 -22.29 -15.31
N PRO A 457 11.40 -23.42 -14.58
CA PRO A 457 12.34 -23.73 -13.52
C PRO A 457 13.79 -23.78 -14.02
N PHE A 458 14.69 -23.37 -13.15
CA PHE A 458 16.12 -23.62 -13.29
C PHE A 458 16.41 -25.11 -13.15
N LEU A 459 17.23 -25.68 -14.05
CA LEU A 459 17.57 -27.09 -14.03
C LEU A 459 18.92 -27.31 -13.33
N PRO A 460 19.06 -28.30 -12.42
CA PRO A 460 20.32 -28.57 -11.72
C PRO A 460 21.51 -28.80 -12.66
N GLU A 461 21.28 -29.34 -13.86
CA GLU A 461 22.31 -29.60 -14.87
C GLU A 461 22.93 -28.31 -15.43
N GLU A 462 22.21 -27.19 -15.37
CA GLU A 462 22.64 -25.87 -15.87
C GLU A 462 23.53 -25.13 -14.86
N GLU A 463 23.64 -25.62 -13.62
CA GLU A 463 24.31 -24.94 -12.50
C GLU A 463 25.74 -24.54 -12.82
N LYS A 464 26.55 -25.48 -13.33
CA LYS A 464 27.94 -25.23 -13.70
C LYS A 464 28.06 -24.17 -14.79
N GLU A 465 27.18 -24.20 -15.79
CA GLU A 465 27.19 -23.23 -16.88
C GLU A 465 26.78 -21.84 -16.37
N PHE A 466 25.70 -21.75 -15.61
CA PHE A 466 25.17 -20.48 -15.12
C PHE A 466 26.18 -19.80 -14.18
N VAL A 467 26.77 -20.55 -13.24
CA VAL A 467 27.83 -20.02 -12.36
C VAL A 467 29.00 -19.48 -13.19
N LYS A 468 29.40 -20.17 -14.26
CA LYS A 468 30.45 -19.70 -15.18
C LYS A 468 30.03 -18.44 -15.94
N LEU A 469 28.79 -18.37 -16.43
CA LEU A 469 28.26 -17.21 -17.17
C LEU A 469 28.15 -15.97 -16.29
N PHE A 470 27.63 -16.10 -15.06
CA PHE A 470 27.54 -14.97 -14.11
C PHE A 470 28.91 -14.43 -13.74
N ASN A 471 29.83 -15.31 -13.32
CA ASN A 471 31.19 -14.89 -12.95
C ASN A 471 31.96 -14.26 -14.13
N LYS A 472 31.59 -14.59 -15.38
CA LYS A 472 32.16 -13.97 -16.60
C LYS A 472 31.41 -12.74 -17.09
N GLN A 473 30.35 -12.29 -16.41
CA GLN A 473 29.46 -11.20 -16.87
C GLN A 473 28.81 -11.44 -18.24
N LYS A 474 28.56 -12.71 -18.61
CA LYS A 474 28.03 -13.13 -19.93
C LYS A 474 26.66 -13.80 -19.86
N PHE A 475 25.94 -13.66 -18.76
CA PHE A 475 24.61 -14.28 -18.62
C PHE A 475 23.54 -13.62 -19.49
N ARG A 476 23.67 -12.29 -19.69
CA ARG A 476 22.74 -11.48 -20.48
C ARG A 476 22.76 -11.90 -21.95
N PRO A 477 21.63 -11.81 -22.66
CA PRO A 477 20.39 -11.12 -22.29
C PRO A 477 19.38 -11.95 -21.49
N ARG A 478 19.66 -13.22 -21.16
CA ARG A 478 18.76 -14.05 -20.36
C ARG A 478 18.56 -13.42 -18.97
N THR A 479 17.35 -13.55 -18.43
CA THR A 479 17.04 -13.09 -17.06
C THR A 479 16.61 -14.24 -16.19
N ALA A 480 16.85 -14.11 -14.89
CA ALA A 480 16.50 -15.16 -13.94
C ALA A 480 16.26 -14.58 -12.54
N ILE A 481 15.54 -15.33 -11.73
CA ILE A 481 15.44 -15.11 -10.28
C ILE A 481 15.92 -16.41 -9.63
N LEU A 482 17.05 -16.35 -8.96
CA LEU A 482 17.78 -17.54 -8.51
C LEU A 482 18.07 -17.48 -7.02
N THR A 483 18.10 -18.64 -6.39
CA THR A 483 18.68 -18.85 -5.06
C THR A 483 20.18 -19.07 -5.23
N VAL A 484 20.98 -18.16 -4.67
CA VAL A 484 22.39 -18.03 -5.00
C VAL A 484 23.26 -18.03 -3.75
N TRP A 485 24.39 -18.71 -3.84
CA TRP A 485 25.46 -18.72 -2.85
C TRP A 485 26.62 -17.93 -3.46
N PHE A 486 27.12 -16.93 -2.76
CA PHE A 486 28.14 -16.03 -3.29
C PHE A 486 29.04 -15.49 -2.18
N ASP A 487 30.22 -15.02 -2.55
CA ASP A 487 31.20 -14.43 -1.65
C ASP A 487 31.44 -12.97 -2.00
N TYR A 488 31.51 -12.09 -0.99
CA TYR A 488 31.97 -10.72 -1.16
C TYR A 488 33.43 -10.55 -0.74
N PRO A 489 34.21 -9.70 -1.42
CA PRO A 489 35.57 -9.37 -1.01
C PRO A 489 35.62 -8.85 0.43
N LYS A 490 36.63 -9.28 1.19
CA LYS A 490 36.82 -8.82 2.57
C LYS A 490 37.17 -7.33 2.69
N ASN A 491 37.71 -6.75 1.62
CA ASN A 491 38.12 -5.34 1.52
C ASN A 491 37.09 -4.45 0.81
N MET A 492 35.86 -4.93 0.61
CA MET A 492 34.81 -4.17 -0.04
C MET A 492 34.41 -2.95 0.81
N PHE A 493 34.26 -1.79 0.17
CA PHE A 493 33.82 -0.55 0.84
C PHE A 493 32.37 -0.16 0.50
N PHE A 494 31.77 -0.79 -0.52
CA PHE A 494 30.40 -0.57 -0.95
C PHE A 494 29.75 -1.90 -1.36
N GLN A 495 28.58 -2.21 -0.79
CA GLN A 495 27.86 -3.45 -1.06
C GLN A 495 26.68 -3.14 -1.99
N PRO A 496 26.58 -3.76 -3.18
CA PRO A 496 25.51 -3.48 -4.12
C PRO A 496 24.14 -3.92 -3.60
N ILE A 497 24.09 -4.97 -2.78
CA ILE A 497 22.85 -5.53 -2.22
C ILE A 497 22.93 -5.58 -0.69
N PRO A 498 22.31 -4.64 0.02
CA PRO A 498 22.33 -4.63 1.48
C PRO A 498 21.51 -5.79 2.06
N ALA A 499 22.09 -6.50 3.02
CA ALA A 499 21.36 -7.50 3.79
C ALA A 499 20.50 -6.82 4.87
N LYS A 500 19.22 -7.21 4.97
CA LYS A 500 18.34 -6.78 6.06
C LYS A 500 18.24 -7.89 7.10
N ASP A 501 18.87 -7.68 8.23
CA ASP A 501 18.86 -8.63 9.34
C ASP A 501 17.86 -8.20 10.38
N LYS A 502 17.03 -9.15 10.84
CA LYS A 502 16.24 -8.97 12.07
C LYS A 502 17.19 -9.05 13.24
N ILE A 503 17.28 -7.99 14.01
CA ILE A 503 18.10 -7.91 15.20
C ILE A 503 17.19 -7.61 16.37
N THR A 504 17.30 -8.42 17.42
CA THR A 504 16.68 -8.12 18.70
C THR A 504 17.71 -7.40 19.55
N PHE A 505 17.36 -6.24 20.09
CA PHE A 505 18.19 -5.52 21.05
C PHE A 505 17.31 -5.03 22.20
N THR A 506 17.92 -4.85 23.37
CA THR A 506 17.23 -4.24 24.51
C THR A 506 17.41 -2.73 24.40
N ASN A 507 16.31 -1.97 24.39
CA ASN A 507 16.35 -0.51 24.40
C ASN A 507 16.82 0.02 25.78
N LYS A 508 17.02 1.34 25.90
CA LYS A 508 17.46 1.97 27.16
C LYS A 508 16.47 1.77 28.33
N GLU A 509 15.21 1.48 28.02
CA GLU A 509 14.13 1.21 28.98
C GLU A 509 14.05 -0.27 29.39
N GLY A 510 14.98 -1.13 28.93
CA GLY A 510 14.96 -2.56 29.23
C GLY A 510 14.00 -3.40 28.37
N LYS A 511 13.30 -2.82 27.38
CA LYS A 511 12.41 -3.55 26.47
C LYS A 511 13.17 -4.17 25.32
N LYS A 512 12.89 -5.44 25.03
CA LYS A 512 13.38 -6.12 23.82
C LYS A 512 12.63 -5.59 22.60
N GLU A 513 13.34 -4.91 21.74
CA GLU A 513 12.86 -4.44 20.44
C GLU A 513 13.50 -5.28 19.33
N THR A 514 12.67 -5.74 18.39
CA THR A 514 13.13 -6.43 17.18
C THR A 514 13.02 -5.47 16.01
N GLY A 515 14.16 -5.01 15.50
CA GLY A 515 14.25 -4.13 14.35
C GLY A 515 14.95 -4.80 13.17
N ASN A 516 14.62 -4.37 11.95
CA ASN A 516 15.44 -4.71 10.78
C ASN A 516 16.58 -3.70 10.71
N LYS A 517 17.85 -4.14 10.74
CA LYS A 517 18.98 -3.28 10.37
C LYS A 517 19.63 -3.75 9.09
N ILE A 518 20.10 -2.77 8.33
CA ILE A 518 20.95 -3.00 7.18
C ILE A 518 22.34 -3.36 7.70
N ARG A 519 22.86 -4.53 7.31
CA ARG A 519 24.22 -4.94 7.64
C ARG A 519 25.05 -5.07 6.37
N PHE A 520 26.30 -4.63 6.49
CA PHE A 520 27.35 -4.90 5.53
C PHE A 520 27.84 -6.33 5.76
N ARG A 521 27.77 -7.19 4.75
CA ARG A 521 28.25 -8.57 4.83
C ARG A 521 29.45 -8.74 3.92
N ASN A 522 30.58 -9.11 4.52
CA ASN A 522 31.77 -9.59 3.81
C ASN A 522 31.81 -11.11 3.92
N GLY A 523 32.43 -11.77 2.95
CA GLY A 523 32.47 -13.22 2.96
C GLY A 523 31.20 -13.85 2.37
N PHE A 524 31.01 -15.12 2.73
CA PHE A 524 29.92 -15.95 2.24
C PHE A 524 28.52 -15.39 2.55
N CYS A 525 27.66 -15.38 1.53
CA CYS A 525 26.28 -14.95 1.57
C CYS A 525 25.39 -15.93 0.79
N HIS A 526 24.11 -15.94 1.16
CA HIS A 526 23.07 -16.73 0.51
C HIS A 526 21.75 -15.94 0.48
N ASP A 527 21.15 -15.77 -0.70
CA ASP A 527 19.88 -15.05 -0.88
C ASP A 527 19.19 -15.46 -2.19
N VAL A 528 17.93 -15.05 -2.36
CA VAL A 528 17.21 -15.09 -3.64
C VAL A 528 17.37 -13.75 -4.34
N LEU A 529 17.93 -13.74 -5.54
CA LEU A 529 18.36 -12.54 -6.25
C LEU A 529 17.90 -12.56 -7.71
N THR A 530 17.72 -11.38 -8.29
CA THR A 530 17.53 -11.24 -9.74
C THR A 530 18.86 -11.43 -10.48
N SER A 531 18.83 -11.76 -11.77
CA SER A 531 20.05 -11.82 -12.59
C SER A 531 20.81 -10.50 -12.60
N VAL A 532 20.11 -9.35 -12.58
CA VAL A 532 20.70 -8.01 -12.46
C VAL A 532 21.46 -7.86 -11.16
N ASP A 533 20.84 -8.23 -10.05
CA ASP A 533 21.44 -8.21 -8.72
C ASP A 533 22.72 -9.06 -8.65
N ILE A 534 22.69 -10.27 -9.22
CA ILE A 534 23.83 -11.18 -9.30
C ILE A 534 24.97 -10.57 -10.12
N GLN A 535 24.67 -9.94 -11.25
CA GLN A 535 25.68 -9.27 -12.07
C GLN A 535 26.32 -8.10 -11.32
N GLU A 536 25.54 -7.30 -10.60
CA GLU A 536 26.07 -6.19 -9.79
C GLU A 536 26.97 -6.68 -8.64
N ILE A 537 26.66 -7.84 -8.04
CA ILE A 537 27.55 -8.48 -7.06
C ILE A 537 28.91 -8.80 -7.69
N VAL A 538 28.91 -9.44 -8.86
CA VAL A 538 30.15 -9.84 -9.54
C VAL A 538 30.94 -8.60 -10.00
N LYS A 539 30.27 -7.54 -10.48
CA LYS A 539 30.93 -6.26 -10.82
C LYS A 539 31.61 -5.62 -9.61
N ALA A 540 31.03 -5.76 -8.42
CA ALA A 540 31.59 -5.29 -7.16
C ALA A 540 32.74 -6.19 -6.63
N GLY A 541 33.22 -7.16 -7.42
CA GLY A 541 34.28 -8.09 -7.06
C GLY A 541 33.80 -9.35 -6.33
N GLY A 542 32.48 -9.53 -6.18
CA GLY A 542 31.91 -10.75 -5.61
C GLY A 542 32.08 -11.95 -6.54
N ARG A 543 31.97 -13.15 -5.98
CA ARG A 543 32.07 -14.41 -6.73
C ARG A 543 30.85 -15.28 -6.47
N ILE A 544 30.21 -15.73 -7.54
CA ILE A 544 29.12 -16.72 -7.45
C ILE A 544 29.73 -18.09 -7.24
N ILE A 545 29.27 -18.79 -6.21
CA ILE A 545 29.77 -20.11 -5.80
C ILE A 545 28.85 -21.20 -6.32
N ARG A 546 27.55 -21.07 -6.09
CA ARG A 546 26.54 -22.10 -6.38
C ARG A 546 25.19 -21.47 -6.65
N ILE A 547 24.41 -22.12 -7.51
CA ILE A 547 22.99 -21.83 -7.75
C ILE A 547 22.20 -23.08 -7.36
N SER A 548 21.13 -22.94 -6.58
CA SER A 548 20.41 -24.12 -6.08
C SER A 548 19.01 -24.32 -6.66
N ASP A 549 18.32 -23.24 -7.00
CA ASP A 549 16.93 -23.26 -7.49
C ASP A 549 16.58 -21.89 -8.08
N GLY A 550 15.55 -21.80 -8.91
CA GLY A 550 15.01 -20.54 -9.39
C GLY A 550 14.13 -20.62 -10.62
N ILE A 551 13.86 -19.46 -11.19
CA ILE A 551 13.07 -19.27 -12.40
C ILE A 551 13.97 -18.61 -13.44
N VAL A 552 14.04 -19.19 -14.62
CA VAL A 552 14.76 -18.67 -15.78
C VAL A 552 13.73 -18.18 -16.78
N TYR A 553 13.92 -16.96 -17.30
CA TYR A 553 13.08 -16.40 -18.36
C TYR A 553 13.89 -16.38 -19.65
N GLU A 554 13.44 -17.16 -20.63
CA GLU A 554 14.13 -17.30 -21.91
C GLU A 554 13.96 -16.08 -22.81
N GLN A 555 12.92 -15.29 -22.56
CA GLN A 555 12.61 -14.11 -23.34
C GLN A 555 12.36 -12.91 -22.44
N ASN A 556 12.87 -11.77 -22.87
CA ASN A 556 12.50 -10.47 -22.33
C ASN A 556 11.63 -9.72 -23.33
N PHE A 557 10.92 -8.70 -22.86
CA PHE A 557 10.38 -7.68 -23.74
C PHE A 557 11.54 -6.92 -24.40
N LYS A 558 11.37 -6.58 -25.70
CA LYS A 558 12.37 -5.79 -26.46
C LYS A 558 12.57 -4.40 -25.86
N THR A 559 11.49 -3.82 -25.34
CA THR A 559 11.47 -2.55 -24.61
C THR A 559 10.57 -2.71 -23.39
N SER A 560 10.77 -1.89 -22.35
CA SER A 560 9.88 -1.97 -21.18
C SER A 560 8.41 -1.76 -21.60
N PRO A 561 7.46 -2.60 -21.14
CA PRO A 561 6.04 -2.41 -21.41
C PRO A 561 5.51 -1.11 -20.79
N TYR A 562 6.24 -0.49 -19.87
CA TYR A 562 5.89 0.78 -19.23
C TYR A 562 6.51 2.01 -19.91
N ARG A 563 7.41 1.81 -20.86
CA ARG A 563 8.30 2.86 -21.38
C ARG A 563 7.51 4.08 -21.87
N ASP A 564 6.61 3.87 -22.81
CA ASP A 564 5.94 4.98 -23.49
C ASP A 564 5.02 5.75 -22.54
N TYR A 565 4.35 5.05 -21.64
CA TYR A 565 3.57 5.69 -20.57
C TYR A 565 4.44 6.61 -19.72
N ILE A 566 5.60 6.15 -19.27
CA ILE A 566 6.51 6.97 -18.46
C ILE A 566 7.06 8.16 -19.24
N LEU A 567 7.41 7.97 -20.51
CA LEU A 567 7.89 9.07 -21.37
C LEU A 567 6.81 10.13 -21.58
N ILE A 568 5.58 9.72 -21.86
CA ILE A 568 4.43 10.63 -21.99
C ILE A 568 4.23 11.42 -20.70
N LEU A 569 4.22 10.76 -19.53
CA LEU A 569 4.10 11.45 -18.25
C LEU A 569 5.26 12.44 -18.02
N ARG A 570 6.49 12.08 -18.40
CA ARG A 570 7.66 12.96 -18.27
C ARG A 570 7.55 14.19 -19.16
N ASP A 571 7.14 14.02 -20.41
CA ASP A 571 7.03 15.09 -21.38
C ASP A 571 5.88 16.03 -21.03
N LEU A 572 4.73 15.48 -20.61
CA LEU A 572 3.62 16.25 -20.04
C LEU A 572 4.03 17.01 -18.79
N ARG A 573 4.80 16.39 -17.89
CA ARG A 573 5.32 17.08 -16.69
C ARG A 573 6.18 18.27 -17.08
N ASN A 574 7.06 18.13 -18.07
CA ASN A 574 7.93 19.20 -18.55
C ASN A 574 7.13 20.30 -19.25
N LYS A 575 6.10 19.94 -20.03
CA LYS A 575 5.13 20.89 -20.61
C LYS A 575 4.44 21.69 -19.50
N TYR A 576 3.84 21.03 -18.52
CA TYR A 576 3.15 21.70 -17.42
C TYR A 576 4.06 22.59 -16.58
N LYS A 577 5.34 22.21 -16.39
CA LYS A 577 6.32 23.09 -15.74
C LYS A 577 6.57 24.38 -16.53
N ARG A 578 6.68 24.29 -17.86
CA ARG A 578 6.86 25.47 -18.74
C ARG A 578 5.63 26.37 -18.73
N GLU A 579 4.44 25.78 -18.62
CA GLU A 579 3.15 26.49 -18.56
C GLU A 579 2.79 27.02 -17.16
N GLY A 580 3.62 26.76 -16.14
CA GLY A 580 3.30 27.12 -14.75
C GLY A 580 2.16 26.30 -14.13
N ASN A 581 1.73 25.21 -14.77
CA ASN A 581 0.68 24.31 -14.27
C ASN A 581 1.26 23.35 -13.21
N ILE A 582 1.32 23.82 -11.97
CA ILE A 582 1.90 23.08 -10.83
C ILE A 582 1.11 21.79 -10.55
N VAL A 583 -0.23 21.83 -10.61
CA VAL A 583 -1.10 20.65 -10.40
C VAL A 583 -0.79 19.58 -11.44
N GLY A 584 -0.76 19.96 -12.72
CA GLY A 584 -0.40 19.08 -13.83
C GLY A 584 0.94 18.39 -13.59
N SER A 585 1.97 19.19 -13.30
CA SER A 585 3.32 18.67 -13.02
C SER A 585 3.36 17.71 -11.83
N ASN A 586 2.64 18.02 -10.74
CA ASN A 586 2.58 17.18 -9.54
C ASN A 586 1.83 15.87 -9.81
N CYS A 587 0.70 15.91 -10.51
CA CYS A 587 -0.02 14.72 -10.94
C CYS A 587 0.86 13.80 -11.78
N MET A 588 1.61 14.33 -12.76
CA MET A 588 2.49 13.50 -13.59
C MET A 588 3.62 12.86 -12.78
N LYS A 589 4.21 13.61 -11.83
CA LYS A 589 5.21 13.09 -10.89
C LYS A 589 4.63 11.96 -10.04
N LEU A 590 3.42 12.16 -9.50
CA LEU A 590 2.72 11.18 -8.68
C LEU A 590 2.44 9.89 -9.45
N LEU A 591 1.87 10.00 -10.65
CA LEU A 591 1.55 8.83 -11.49
C LEU A 591 2.82 8.05 -11.83
N GLY A 592 3.87 8.73 -12.34
CA GLY A 592 5.12 8.08 -12.71
C GLY A 592 5.80 7.35 -11.54
N ASN A 593 5.77 7.95 -10.34
CA ASN A 593 6.36 7.33 -9.15
C ASN A 593 5.50 6.23 -8.53
N SER A 594 4.21 6.17 -8.82
CA SER A 594 3.28 5.24 -8.17
C SER A 594 3.15 3.91 -8.89
N LEU A 595 3.47 3.85 -10.20
CA LEU A 595 3.23 2.69 -11.04
C LEU A 595 4.00 1.44 -10.58
N TYR A 596 5.32 1.56 -10.36
CA TYR A 596 6.18 0.41 -10.03
C TYR A 596 5.67 -0.35 -8.78
N GLY A 597 5.18 0.37 -7.78
CA GLY A 597 4.72 -0.21 -6.52
C GLY A 597 3.53 -1.15 -6.69
N LYS A 598 2.71 -0.94 -7.73
CA LYS A 598 1.59 -1.84 -8.06
C LYS A 598 2.03 -3.11 -8.75
N SER A 599 3.06 -3.05 -9.61
CA SER A 599 3.60 -4.24 -10.28
C SER A 599 4.22 -5.25 -9.28
N ILE A 600 4.62 -4.79 -8.08
CA ILE A 600 5.22 -5.62 -7.02
C ILE A 600 4.35 -5.75 -5.77
N GLN A 601 3.05 -5.47 -5.91
CA GLN A 601 2.10 -5.50 -4.79
C GLN A 601 2.10 -6.89 -4.13
N LYS A 602 2.17 -6.91 -2.79
CA LYS A 602 2.05 -8.16 -2.03
C LYS A 602 0.63 -8.70 -2.15
N ASP A 603 0.53 -10.01 -2.21
CA ASP A 603 -0.75 -10.70 -2.09
C ASP A 603 -1.40 -10.37 -0.74
N ILE A 604 -2.69 -10.09 -0.82
CA ILE A 604 -3.53 -9.82 0.34
C ILE A 604 -4.17 -11.16 0.71
N PHE A 605 -3.74 -11.75 1.82
CA PHE A 605 -4.27 -13.02 2.31
C PHE A 605 -5.24 -12.84 3.48
N THR A 606 -5.51 -11.61 3.87
CA THR A 606 -6.35 -11.28 5.02
C THR A 606 -7.36 -10.22 4.66
N THR A 607 -8.55 -10.36 5.21
CA THR A 607 -9.64 -9.38 5.14
C THR A 607 -9.94 -8.84 6.52
N ARG A 608 -10.35 -7.58 6.59
CA ARG A 608 -10.85 -6.99 7.83
C ARG A 608 -12.34 -6.76 7.70
N HIS A 609 -13.06 -7.14 8.73
CA HIS A 609 -14.50 -7.03 8.84
C HIS A 609 -14.88 -6.21 10.06
N LEU A 610 -16.06 -5.59 10.01
CA LEU A 610 -16.70 -5.02 11.18
C LEU A 610 -17.86 -5.93 11.56
N TRP A 611 -17.72 -6.68 12.65
CA TRP A 611 -18.72 -7.65 13.11
C TRP A 611 -19.30 -7.22 14.43
N ASN A 612 -20.61 -7.43 14.63
CA ASN A 612 -21.16 -7.36 15.98
C ASN A 612 -20.78 -8.63 16.77
N GLU A 613 -21.06 -8.63 18.07
CA GLU A 613 -20.72 -9.75 18.94
C GLU A 613 -21.31 -11.08 18.46
N ALA A 614 -22.59 -11.09 18.08
CA ALA A 614 -23.28 -12.29 17.60
C ALA A 614 -22.65 -12.83 16.29
N THR A 615 -22.34 -11.96 15.33
CA THR A 615 -21.67 -12.34 14.08
C THR A 615 -20.26 -12.87 14.34
N LEU A 616 -19.51 -12.23 15.24
CA LEU A 616 -18.19 -12.69 15.63
C LEU A 616 -18.26 -14.07 16.26
N GLN A 617 -19.15 -14.30 17.24
CA GLN A 617 -19.34 -15.60 17.87
C GLN A 617 -19.74 -16.68 16.86
N ALA A 618 -20.68 -16.38 15.95
CA ALA A 618 -21.14 -17.33 14.93
C ALA A 618 -20.07 -17.69 13.88
N ASN A 619 -19.09 -16.81 13.66
CA ASN A 619 -18.05 -16.99 12.64
C ASN A 619 -16.64 -17.13 13.25
N PHE A 620 -16.53 -17.35 14.56
CA PHE A 620 -15.23 -17.47 15.23
C PHE A 620 -14.61 -18.83 14.94
N ASP A 621 -13.54 -18.84 14.13
CA ASP A 621 -12.81 -20.05 13.80
C ASP A 621 -11.29 -19.80 13.69
N SER A 622 -10.54 -20.83 13.31
CA SER A 622 -9.08 -20.80 13.15
C SER A 622 -8.56 -19.75 12.14
N ARG A 623 -9.43 -19.18 11.30
CA ARG A 623 -9.06 -18.15 10.32
C ARG A 623 -9.08 -16.75 10.94
N VAL A 624 -9.73 -16.55 12.08
CA VAL A 624 -9.71 -15.27 12.80
C VAL A 624 -8.31 -15.06 13.40
N LYS A 625 -7.57 -14.10 12.88
CA LYS A 625 -6.22 -13.76 13.35
C LYS A 625 -6.25 -12.85 14.56
N THR A 626 -7.03 -11.77 14.46
CA THR A 626 -7.15 -10.75 15.50
C THR A 626 -8.57 -10.21 15.51
N TYR A 627 -9.02 -9.76 16.68
CA TYR A 627 -10.25 -9.01 16.83
C TYR A 627 -10.06 -7.93 17.90
N GLU A 628 -10.55 -6.74 17.62
CA GLU A 628 -10.45 -5.58 18.52
C GLU A 628 -11.84 -4.96 18.70
N LYS A 629 -12.27 -4.78 19.96
CA LYS A 629 -13.54 -4.12 20.25
C LYS A 629 -13.44 -2.63 19.93
N ILE A 630 -14.24 -2.16 18.98
CA ILE A 630 -14.22 -0.75 18.53
C ILE A 630 -15.20 0.08 19.36
N ASN A 631 -16.39 -0.47 19.64
CA ASN A 631 -17.42 0.13 20.49
C ASN A 631 -18.26 -0.98 21.15
N ASP A 632 -19.30 -0.60 21.88
CA ASP A 632 -20.14 -1.56 22.63
C ASP A 632 -20.82 -2.61 21.76
N THR A 633 -20.97 -2.34 20.47
CA THR A 633 -21.72 -3.19 19.53
C THR A 633 -20.87 -3.83 18.45
N GLN A 634 -19.60 -3.45 18.28
CA GLN A 634 -18.81 -3.79 17.10
C GLN A 634 -17.35 -4.13 17.41
N TYR A 635 -16.83 -5.08 16.64
CA TYR A 635 -15.46 -5.57 16.63
C TYR A 635 -14.86 -5.41 15.23
N SER A 636 -13.63 -4.91 15.15
CA SER A 636 -12.79 -5.00 13.96
C SER A 636 -12.11 -6.36 13.96
N VAL A 637 -12.46 -7.23 13.01
CA VAL A 637 -12.02 -8.63 12.96
C VAL A 637 -11.17 -8.85 11.72
N GLU A 638 -9.95 -9.34 11.89
CA GLU A 638 -9.06 -9.72 10.79
C GLU A 638 -9.12 -11.24 10.58
N THR A 639 -9.46 -11.65 9.37
CA THR A 639 -9.62 -13.06 8.98
C THR A 639 -8.67 -13.41 7.84
N GLU A 640 -8.18 -14.66 7.80
CA GLU A 640 -7.53 -15.19 6.60
C GLU A 640 -8.56 -15.51 5.52
N LEU A 641 -8.25 -15.12 4.28
CA LEU A 641 -9.00 -15.54 3.11
C LEU A 641 -8.94 -17.06 2.99
N LYS A 642 -10.07 -17.70 2.66
CA LYS A 642 -10.06 -19.10 2.23
C LYS A 642 -9.05 -19.21 1.08
N LYS A 643 -7.96 -19.97 1.25
CA LYS A 643 -7.16 -20.45 0.12
C LYS A 643 -8.17 -21.17 -0.78
N LYS A 644 -8.57 -20.58 -1.92
CA LYS A 644 -9.34 -21.30 -2.92
C LYS A 644 -8.48 -22.52 -3.26
N ARG A 645 -8.98 -23.73 -2.99
CA ARG A 645 -8.44 -24.96 -3.58
C ARG A 645 -8.35 -24.68 -5.08
N LEU A 646 -7.14 -24.59 -5.60
CA LEU A 646 -6.89 -24.60 -7.04
C LEU A 646 -7.17 -26.04 -7.50
N LEU A 647 -8.44 -26.37 -7.68
CA LEU A 647 -8.82 -27.52 -8.51
C LEU A 647 -8.69 -27.07 -9.97
N PRO A 648 -8.05 -27.86 -10.85
CA PRO A 648 -8.00 -27.55 -12.27
C PRO A 648 -9.41 -27.70 -12.88
N LYS A 649 -9.73 -26.73 -13.74
CA LYS A 649 -10.84 -26.61 -14.73
C LYS A 649 -11.91 -27.71 -14.76
N ILE A 650 -13.17 -27.27 -14.64
CA ILE A 650 -14.28 -27.33 -15.63
C ILE A 650 -15.56 -27.12 -14.82
N VAL A 651 -16.33 -26.08 -15.13
CA VAL A 651 -17.76 -26.14 -15.50
C VAL A 651 -18.14 -24.74 -15.98
N ASN A 652 -18.52 -24.71 -17.25
CA ASN A 652 -19.26 -23.67 -17.92
C ASN A 652 -20.72 -23.71 -17.40
N LEU A 653 -21.37 -22.55 -17.26
CA LEU A 653 -22.83 -22.29 -17.40
C LEU A 653 -23.32 -21.26 -16.37
N HIS A 654 -23.78 -20.13 -16.90
CA HIS A 654 -24.75 -19.16 -16.36
C HIS A 654 -24.59 -18.68 -14.90
N ASP A 655 -24.03 -17.48 -14.76
CA ASP A 655 -24.72 -16.28 -14.21
C ASP A 655 -23.85 -15.02 -14.38
#